data_AF-A0A2V6HNV1-F1
#
_entry.id   AF-A0A2V6HNV1-F1
#
_cell.length_a   1.000
_cell.length_b   1.000
_cell.length_c   1.000
_cell.angle_alpha   90.00
_cell.angle_beta   90.00
_cell.angle_gamma   90.00
#
_symmetry.space_group_name_H-M   'P 1'
#
loop_
_entity.id
_entity.type
_entity.pdbx_description
1 polymer ?
#
loop_
_entity_poly.entity_id
_entity_poly.type
_entity_poly.pdbx_seq_one_letter_code
_entity_poly.pdbx_strand_id
1 'polypeptide(L)'
;MRTLVRERNRVKQDLPTPKRAALWRCVGPTNVGGRITSVVCHPQNPDCIWAGAAAGGVWQSSDAGLTWRSLWSKQDSLNIGSLAIDPANPYVIYCGTGEANLSADSYAGVGIYKTADGGATWKLLASASDLHIPTRIGVIAIDPHDSMHLLIGGVGASESSPKPEDFGGMFVSRDGGVSWRRETFISIKNYWCHAIVFHPTKRDVIFATLTEQGAKNGIWLSDDGGEHWRQLSQGLPAPENFGRTSLAISPSNPDVVYAFAQNTLSDRSDLLLGVFRSADGGQAWREIGGRHFRAEGQISYGNTIAVHPKHPNHVLCGGVDLHLTTNGGKTWTRATRWDLKRGSIHYAHADHHHLLMPLADPGRVYDTNDGGIDVSENGGRTWSNRSKGLAVTMYYDMDVSQSNGRHFGGGAQDNGTLVTTEGRRDDHFEMLGGDGGWMVYDPADATHLYASYYNMGIQRWRNGRSRDVSPPASKSEADAAWMVYITMDPNNPNTVFTGSTRVWRTRNDGKKWRPVSPVLDGSSISVIEIAPADSKRIYVGTENGGFFRSLDGGATWSANLAGATLPGHTITRIDSAAKLGVDFILVTIGNFGHSHLFCSRDGGKTWEDMDNGQLPDVPHHAVVIRPDEPKTVYVGNDAGVFVSHDSGITWM
;
A
#
# COMPACT_ATOMS: atom_id res chain seq x y z
N MET A 1 10.08 -7.47 7.99
CA MET A 1 10.01 -8.58 6.99
C MET A 1 10.77 -9.83 7.44
N ARG A 2 12.04 -9.79 7.85
CA ARG A 2 12.79 -10.99 8.31
C ARG A 2 12.07 -11.78 9.42
N THR A 3 11.50 -11.07 10.41
CA THR A 3 10.64 -11.65 11.45
C THR A 3 9.44 -12.37 10.86
N LEU A 4 8.66 -11.70 10.00
CA LEU A 4 7.48 -12.29 9.34
C LEU A 4 7.80 -13.62 8.64
N VAL A 5 8.88 -13.68 7.85
CA VAL A 5 9.28 -14.91 7.13
C VAL A 5 9.69 -16.01 8.11
N ARG A 6 10.49 -15.68 9.13
CA ARG A 6 10.88 -16.62 10.19
C ARG A 6 9.65 -17.19 10.89
N GLU A 7 8.71 -16.34 11.29
CA GLU A 7 7.51 -16.75 12.01
C GLU A 7 6.57 -17.58 11.15
N ARG A 8 6.36 -17.22 9.87
CA ARG A 8 5.60 -18.05 8.91
C ARG A 8 6.22 -19.45 8.77
N ASN A 9 7.54 -19.54 8.67
CA ASN A 9 8.23 -20.83 8.58
C ASN A 9 8.14 -21.64 9.88
N ARG A 10 8.26 -20.98 11.03
CA ARG A 10 8.10 -21.59 12.35
C ARG A 10 6.71 -22.20 12.51
N VAL A 11 5.64 -21.40 12.36
CA VAL A 11 4.27 -21.90 12.58
C VAL A 11 3.86 -22.96 11.57
N LYS A 12 4.38 -22.92 10.34
CA LYS A 12 4.17 -23.98 9.35
C LYS A 12 4.79 -25.33 9.77
N GLN A 13 5.83 -25.30 10.59
CA GLN A 13 6.46 -26.50 11.15
C GLN A 13 5.80 -26.93 12.46
N ASP A 14 5.48 -25.97 13.31
CA ASP A 14 5.05 -26.22 14.69
C ASP A 14 3.55 -26.47 14.83
N LEU A 15 2.72 -25.82 14.00
CA LEU A 15 1.26 -25.90 14.12
C LEU A 15 0.67 -26.99 13.20
N PRO A 16 -0.32 -27.76 13.69
CA PRO A 16 -0.99 -28.76 12.88
C PRO A 16 -1.89 -28.11 11.82
N THR A 17 -1.89 -28.66 10.60
CA THR A 17 -2.84 -28.24 9.57
C THR A 17 -4.26 -28.69 9.92
N PRO A 18 -5.30 -27.85 9.74
CA PRO A 18 -6.69 -28.25 9.99
C PRO A 18 -7.09 -29.50 9.19
N LYS A 19 -7.69 -30.50 9.86
CA LYS A 19 -8.10 -31.80 9.24
C LYS A 19 -9.10 -31.65 8.09
N ARG A 20 -9.85 -30.56 8.06
CA ARG A 20 -10.57 -30.07 6.88
C ARG A 20 -9.95 -28.73 6.53
N ALA A 21 -9.06 -28.71 5.54
CA ALA A 21 -8.69 -27.44 4.93
C ALA A 21 -9.98 -26.86 4.34
N ALA A 22 -10.56 -25.85 5.00
CA ALA A 22 -11.59 -25.05 4.37
C ALA A 22 -10.98 -24.52 3.07
N LEU A 23 -11.61 -24.81 1.94
CA LEU A 23 -11.16 -24.28 0.66
C LEU A 23 -11.38 -22.77 0.72
N TRP A 24 -10.30 -22.01 0.92
CA TRP A 24 -10.33 -20.56 0.82
C TRP A 24 -10.74 -20.19 -0.60
N ARG A 25 -11.72 -19.28 -0.70
CA ARG A 25 -12.20 -18.75 -1.97
C ARG A 25 -12.10 -17.23 -1.93
N CYS A 26 -11.46 -16.65 -2.94
CA CYS A 26 -11.49 -15.21 -3.14
C CYS A 26 -12.94 -14.75 -3.37
N VAL A 27 -13.40 -13.82 -2.55
CA VAL A 27 -14.75 -13.22 -2.64
C VAL A 27 -14.76 -11.84 -3.30
N GLY A 28 -13.60 -11.38 -3.80
CA GLY A 28 -13.44 -10.08 -4.44
C GLY A 28 -12.86 -9.00 -3.52
N PRO A 29 -12.88 -7.74 -3.99
CA PRO A 29 -13.32 -7.32 -5.31
C PRO A 29 -12.33 -7.75 -6.40
N THR A 30 -12.86 -7.93 -7.61
CA THR A 30 -12.08 -8.19 -8.83
C THR A 30 -12.51 -7.27 -9.98
N ASN A 31 -13.42 -6.34 -9.71
CA ASN A 31 -13.84 -5.27 -10.59
C ASN A 31 -13.33 -3.90 -10.12
N VAL A 32 -12.67 -3.85 -8.96
CA VAL A 32 -11.96 -2.69 -8.42
C VAL A 32 -10.51 -3.10 -8.25
N GLY A 33 -9.59 -2.25 -8.70
CA GLY A 33 -8.16 -2.52 -8.58
C GLY A 33 -7.61 -2.15 -7.21
N GLY A 34 -6.33 -1.84 -7.21
CA GLY A 34 -5.54 -1.40 -6.06
C GLY A 34 -4.16 -1.01 -6.58
N ARG A 35 -3.30 -0.50 -5.71
CA ARG A 35 -2.01 0.06 -6.12
C ARG A 35 -1.13 -0.95 -6.87
N ILE A 36 -0.81 -0.62 -8.12
CA ILE A 36 0.18 -1.31 -8.96
C ILE A 36 1.39 -0.39 -9.11
N THR A 37 2.57 -0.91 -8.74
CA THR A 37 3.82 -0.14 -8.67
C THR A 37 4.68 -0.32 -9.91
N SER A 38 4.49 -1.41 -10.66
CA SER A 38 5.35 -1.73 -11.78
C SER A 38 4.63 -2.57 -12.83
N VAL A 39 4.94 -2.32 -14.11
CA VAL A 39 4.52 -3.14 -15.26
C VAL A 39 5.69 -3.34 -16.22
N VAL A 40 5.82 -4.54 -16.77
CA VAL A 40 6.73 -4.86 -17.89
C VAL A 40 5.97 -5.61 -18.97
N CYS A 41 6.39 -5.49 -20.23
CA CYS A 41 5.76 -6.18 -21.36
C CYS A 41 6.78 -6.99 -22.16
N HIS A 42 6.32 -8.05 -22.83
CA HIS A 42 7.15 -8.80 -23.75
C HIS A 42 7.56 -7.90 -24.94
N PRO A 43 8.86 -7.78 -25.27
CA PRO A 43 9.36 -6.77 -26.20
C PRO A 43 8.84 -6.91 -27.63
N GLN A 44 8.48 -8.14 -28.06
CA GLN A 44 7.87 -8.40 -29.38
C GLN A 44 6.36 -8.71 -29.31
N ASN A 45 5.78 -8.78 -28.11
CA ASN A 45 4.35 -9.07 -27.94
C ASN A 45 3.80 -8.18 -26.81
N PRO A 46 3.50 -6.90 -27.12
CA PRO A 46 3.13 -5.93 -26.10
C PRO A 46 1.79 -6.24 -25.41
N ASP A 47 1.00 -7.21 -25.89
CA ASP A 47 -0.20 -7.70 -25.20
C ASP A 47 0.14 -8.57 -23.98
N CYS A 48 1.32 -9.20 -23.96
CA CYS A 48 1.78 -9.99 -22.83
C CYS A 48 2.49 -9.09 -21.81
N ILE A 49 1.85 -8.88 -20.66
CA ILE A 49 2.34 -8.00 -19.59
C ILE A 49 2.38 -8.71 -18.24
N TRP A 50 3.30 -8.26 -17.39
CA TRP A 50 3.39 -8.62 -15.99
C TRP A 50 3.28 -7.36 -15.13
N ALA A 51 2.45 -7.42 -14.10
CA ALA A 51 2.21 -6.31 -13.18
C ALA A 51 2.58 -6.70 -11.75
N GLY A 52 3.23 -5.80 -11.03
CA GLY A 52 3.58 -5.94 -9.61
C GLY A 52 2.68 -5.06 -8.75
N ALA A 53 1.94 -5.68 -7.83
CA ALA A 53 1.10 -4.96 -6.90
C ALA A 53 1.88 -4.53 -5.65
N ALA A 54 1.54 -3.35 -5.11
CA ALA A 54 2.04 -2.86 -3.82
C ALA A 54 1.73 -3.85 -2.68
N ALA A 55 0.54 -4.46 -2.75
CA ALA A 55 0.13 -5.60 -1.98
C ALA A 55 -0.65 -6.55 -2.91
N GLY A 56 -0.23 -7.81 -2.99
CA GLY A 56 -0.92 -8.83 -3.79
C GLY A 56 -0.06 -9.54 -4.84
N GLY A 57 1.25 -9.25 -4.87
CA GLY A 57 2.22 -10.02 -5.65
C GLY A 57 2.25 -9.69 -7.14
N VAL A 58 2.74 -10.65 -7.93
CA VAL A 58 2.90 -10.52 -9.39
C VAL A 58 1.73 -11.17 -10.13
N TRP A 59 1.23 -10.46 -11.14
CA TRP A 59 0.14 -10.87 -12.01
C TRP A 59 0.57 -10.84 -13.46
N GLN A 60 -0.11 -11.62 -14.31
CA GLN A 60 0.13 -11.63 -15.75
C GLN A 60 -1.16 -11.52 -16.53
N SER A 61 -1.09 -10.81 -17.65
CA SER A 61 -2.08 -10.78 -18.72
C SER A 61 -1.41 -11.14 -20.05
N SER A 62 -2.15 -11.82 -20.92
CA SER A 62 -1.75 -12.13 -22.30
C SER A 62 -2.54 -11.36 -23.35
N ASP A 63 -3.37 -10.41 -22.92
CA ASP A 63 -4.36 -9.68 -23.71
C ASP A 63 -4.42 -8.20 -23.31
N ALA A 64 -3.25 -7.61 -23.03
CA ALA A 64 -3.06 -6.21 -22.72
C ALA A 64 -3.87 -5.71 -21.51
N GLY A 65 -4.07 -6.58 -20.51
CA GLY A 65 -4.77 -6.30 -19.26
C GLY A 65 -6.27 -6.62 -19.25
N LEU A 66 -6.83 -7.22 -20.31
CA LEU A 66 -8.26 -7.56 -20.33
C LEU A 66 -8.59 -8.74 -19.41
N THR A 67 -7.65 -9.67 -19.23
CA THR A 67 -7.74 -10.77 -18.27
C THR A 67 -6.44 -10.96 -17.50
N TRP A 68 -6.54 -11.44 -16.26
CA TRP A 68 -5.42 -11.56 -15.34
C TRP A 68 -5.36 -12.93 -14.68
N ARG A 69 -4.13 -13.42 -14.47
CA ARG A 69 -3.83 -14.54 -13.58
C ARG A 69 -2.77 -14.14 -12.55
N SER A 70 -2.95 -14.56 -11.30
CA SER A 70 -1.90 -14.42 -10.31
C SER A 70 -0.78 -15.42 -10.60
N LEU A 71 0.47 -14.95 -10.49
CA LEU A 71 1.69 -15.75 -10.54
C LEU A 71 2.35 -15.89 -9.16
N TRP A 72 1.64 -15.46 -8.12
CA TRP A 72 2.19 -15.24 -6.78
C TRP A 72 1.32 -15.94 -5.74
N SER A 73 1.89 -16.91 -5.04
CA SER A 73 1.13 -17.73 -4.07
C SER A 73 1.97 -18.34 -2.96
N LYS A 74 3.29 -18.44 -3.15
CA LYS A 74 4.20 -19.13 -2.22
C LYS A 74 5.38 -18.27 -1.78
N GLN A 75 5.49 -17.08 -2.34
CA GLN A 75 6.59 -16.17 -2.11
C GLN A 75 6.41 -15.46 -0.77
N ASP A 76 7.54 -15.08 -0.16
CA ASP A 76 7.58 -14.62 1.23
C ASP A 76 7.05 -13.21 1.42
N SER A 77 7.06 -12.40 0.36
CA SER A 77 6.54 -11.02 0.34
C SER A 77 5.50 -10.86 -0.75
N LEU A 78 4.39 -10.20 -0.44
CA LEU A 78 3.37 -9.79 -1.42
C LEU A 78 3.63 -8.38 -1.98
N ASN A 79 4.65 -7.69 -1.46
CA ASN A 79 4.90 -6.29 -1.76
C ASN A 79 5.90 -6.22 -2.91
N ILE A 80 5.48 -5.74 -4.06
CA ILE A 80 6.32 -5.63 -5.24
C ILE A 80 6.71 -4.16 -5.43
N GLY A 81 8.00 -3.88 -5.55
CA GLY A 81 8.51 -2.54 -5.84
C GLY A 81 8.91 -2.35 -7.30
N SER A 82 9.41 -3.41 -7.95
CA SER A 82 9.88 -3.33 -9.33
C SER A 82 9.84 -4.66 -10.06
N LEU A 83 9.60 -4.60 -11.37
CA LEU A 83 9.79 -5.70 -12.32
C LEU A 83 10.76 -5.25 -13.42
N ALA A 84 11.62 -6.16 -13.87
CA ALA A 84 12.49 -5.95 -15.03
C ALA A 84 12.53 -7.21 -15.90
N ILE A 85 12.34 -7.04 -17.21
CA ILE A 85 12.37 -8.11 -18.21
C ILE A 85 13.68 -8.04 -18.97
N ASP A 86 14.36 -9.18 -19.11
CA ASP A 86 15.58 -9.26 -19.91
C ASP A 86 15.22 -9.09 -21.40
N PRO A 87 15.74 -8.05 -22.09
CA PRO A 87 15.41 -7.80 -23.49
C PRO A 87 15.94 -8.89 -24.43
N ALA A 88 16.98 -9.62 -24.05
CA ALA A 88 17.54 -10.71 -24.83
C ALA A 88 16.78 -12.04 -24.63
N ASN A 89 16.16 -12.23 -23.46
CA ASN A 89 15.32 -13.38 -23.16
C ASN A 89 14.10 -12.96 -22.31
N PRO A 90 12.95 -12.67 -22.93
CA PRO A 90 11.79 -12.11 -22.23
C PRO A 90 11.06 -13.07 -21.29
N TYR A 91 11.49 -14.33 -21.20
CA TYR A 91 11.02 -15.24 -20.16
C TYR A 91 11.83 -15.14 -18.85
N VAL A 92 12.95 -14.40 -18.89
CA VAL A 92 13.70 -14.02 -17.70
C VAL A 92 13.18 -12.70 -17.18
N ILE A 93 12.57 -12.75 -15.99
CA ILE A 93 12.03 -11.58 -15.31
C ILE A 93 12.57 -11.55 -13.88
N TYR A 94 13.03 -10.38 -13.47
CA TYR A 94 13.45 -10.07 -12.11
C TYR A 94 12.35 -9.30 -11.40
N CYS A 95 12.12 -9.62 -10.14
CA CYS A 95 11.09 -9.02 -9.29
C CYS A 95 11.72 -8.54 -7.99
N GLY A 96 11.85 -7.22 -7.84
CA GLY A 96 12.30 -6.56 -6.63
C GLY A 96 11.12 -6.42 -5.67
N THR A 97 11.26 -6.99 -4.48
CA THR A 97 10.22 -6.90 -3.45
C THR A 97 10.44 -5.69 -2.54
N GLY A 98 9.34 -5.21 -1.95
CA GLY A 98 9.29 -4.06 -1.08
C GLY A 98 9.08 -2.75 -1.84
N GLU A 99 8.15 -1.95 -1.37
CA GLU A 99 7.77 -0.70 -2.04
C GLU A 99 8.71 0.46 -1.66
N ALA A 100 9.02 1.29 -2.66
CA ALA A 100 9.92 2.43 -2.57
C ALA A 100 9.21 3.78 -2.85
N ASN A 101 7.91 3.88 -2.55
CA ASN A 101 7.08 5.06 -2.82
C ASN A 101 7.08 6.09 -1.69
N LEU A 102 7.98 5.94 -0.71
CA LEU A 102 8.23 6.92 0.37
C LEU A 102 7.01 7.23 1.26
N SER A 103 6.03 6.34 1.33
CA SER A 103 4.85 6.48 2.19
C SER A 103 4.95 5.60 3.44
N ALA A 104 4.15 5.91 4.47
CA ALA A 104 4.13 5.17 5.72
C ALA A 104 3.65 3.72 5.56
N ASP A 105 2.82 3.47 4.54
CA ASP A 105 2.27 2.17 4.14
C ASP A 105 3.08 1.50 3.02
N SER A 106 4.23 2.05 2.61
CA SER A 106 5.19 1.28 1.83
C SER A 106 5.73 0.16 2.72
N TYR A 107 5.51 -1.11 2.38
CA TYR A 107 6.03 -2.25 3.15
C TYR A 107 7.35 -2.80 2.59
N ALA A 108 8.24 -3.24 3.50
CA ALA A 108 9.50 -3.86 3.12
C ALA A 108 9.28 -5.21 2.43
N GLY A 109 10.28 -5.66 1.67
CA GLY A 109 10.37 -6.92 0.96
C GLY A 109 11.50 -7.82 1.50
N VAL A 110 11.77 -8.90 0.78
CA VAL A 110 12.75 -9.95 1.12
C VAL A 110 13.97 -9.97 0.19
N GLY A 111 13.96 -9.17 -0.88
CA GLY A 111 15.02 -9.13 -1.90
C GLY A 111 14.47 -9.34 -3.31
N ILE A 112 15.22 -10.05 -4.15
CA ILE A 112 14.93 -10.21 -5.58
C ILE A 112 14.55 -11.65 -5.90
N TYR A 113 13.36 -11.83 -6.47
CA TYR A 113 12.98 -13.08 -7.13
C TYR A 113 13.32 -13.05 -8.62
N LYS A 114 13.62 -14.22 -9.18
CA LYS A 114 13.84 -14.42 -10.61
C LYS A 114 12.97 -15.56 -11.12
N THR A 115 12.42 -15.38 -12.31
CA THR A 115 11.87 -16.44 -13.15
C THR A 115 12.70 -16.59 -14.43
N ALA A 116 12.66 -17.76 -15.04
CA ALA A 116 13.23 -18.04 -16.37
C ALA A 116 12.21 -18.73 -17.30
N ASP A 117 10.93 -18.77 -16.91
CA ASP A 117 9.84 -19.44 -17.61
C ASP A 117 8.61 -18.54 -17.75
N GLY A 118 8.81 -17.21 -17.75
CA GLY A 118 7.73 -16.23 -17.89
C GLY A 118 6.82 -16.13 -16.67
N GLY A 119 7.31 -16.57 -15.50
CA GLY A 119 6.65 -16.44 -14.21
C GLY A 119 5.83 -17.65 -13.76
N ALA A 120 5.98 -18.80 -14.43
CA ALA A 120 5.39 -20.06 -13.95
C ALA A 120 6.09 -20.54 -12.66
N THR A 121 7.40 -20.31 -12.54
CA THR A 121 8.16 -20.53 -11.32
C THR A 121 9.01 -19.30 -10.97
N TRP A 122 9.09 -19.00 -9.67
CA TRP A 122 9.89 -17.92 -9.13
C TRP A 122 10.82 -18.46 -8.04
N LYS A 123 12.08 -18.04 -8.06
CA LYS A 123 13.10 -18.38 -7.07
C LYS A 123 13.64 -17.10 -6.43
N LEU A 124 13.79 -17.10 -5.10
CA LEU A 124 14.51 -16.03 -4.42
C LEU A 124 15.98 -16.12 -4.85
N LEU A 125 16.42 -15.19 -5.69
CA LEU A 125 17.76 -15.16 -6.25
C LEU A 125 18.73 -14.47 -5.29
N ALA A 126 18.31 -13.32 -4.75
CA ALA A 126 19.09 -12.48 -3.87
C ALA A 126 18.27 -12.15 -2.63
N SER A 127 18.66 -12.71 -1.49
CA SER A 127 18.06 -12.40 -0.19
C SER A 127 18.61 -11.07 0.32
N ALA A 128 17.71 -10.15 0.70
CA ALA A 128 18.09 -8.85 1.25
C ALA A 128 18.91 -8.99 2.54
N SER A 129 18.60 -9.99 3.39
CA SER A 129 19.35 -10.20 4.63
C SER A 129 20.75 -10.75 4.41
N ASP A 130 20.94 -11.56 3.37
CA ASP A 130 22.18 -12.31 3.20
C ASP A 130 23.17 -11.53 2.33
N LEU A 131 22.65 -10.79 1.34
CA LEU A 131 23.45 -9.99 0.41
C LEU A 131 23.48 -8.50 0.77
N HIS A 132 22.80 -8.09 1.84
CA HIS A 132 22.73 -6.70 2.31
C HIS A 132 22.27 -5.72 1.21
N ILE A 133 21.39 -6.16 0.31
CA ILE A 133 20.70 -5.31 -0.66
C ILE A 133 19.48 -4.65 0.00
N PRO A 134 18.91 -3.57 -0.57
CA PRO A 134 17.80 -2.85 0.04
C PRO A 134 16.58 -3.75 0.21
N THR A 135 15.81 -3.51 1.28
CA THR A 135 14.53 -4.19 1.49
C THR A 135 13.37 -3.53 0.74
N ARG A 136 13.61 -2.43 0.02
CA ARG A 136 12.62 -1.69 -0.77
C ARG A 136 13.20 -1.40 -2.14
N ILE A 137 13.03 -2.32 -3.07
CA ILE A 137 13.70 -2.29 -4.38
C ILE A 137 12.75 -1.66 -5.39
N GLY A 138 12.91 -0.34 -5.59
CA GLY A 138 12.08 0.46 -6.49
C GLY A 138 12.52 0.44 -7.95
N VAL A 139 13.74 -0.02 -8.24
CA VAL A 139 14.23 -0.13 -9.62
C VAL A 139 15.18 -1.31 -9.79
N ILE A 140 14.98 -2.05 -10.88
CA ILE A 140 15.93 -3.03 -11.43
C ILE A 140 16.17 -2.61 -12.88
N ALA A 141 17.43 -2.38 -13.24
CA ALA A 141 17.84 -2.05 -14.59
C ALA A 141 18.76 -3.16 -15.12
N ILE A 142 18.42 -3.71 -16.29
CA ILE A 142 19.21 -4.72 -16.99
C ILE A 142 19.90 -4.00 -18.16
N ASP A 143 21.21 -4.18 -18.31
CA ASP A 143 21.95 -3.61 -19.43
C ASP A 143 21.43 -4.21 -20.75
N PRO A 144 20.95 -3.40 -21.70
CA PRO A 144 20.43 -3.89 -22.98
C PRO A 144 21.51 -4.54 -23.86
N HIS A 145 22.79 -4.41 -23.49
CA HIS A 145 23.93 -4.94 -24.21
C HIS A 145 24.63 -6.11 -23.48
N ASP A 146 24.23 -6.42 -22.25
CA ASP A 146 24.76 -7.51 -21.43
C ASP A 146 23.76 -7.91 -20.31
N SER A 147 23.02 -9.01 -20.50
CA SER A 147 22.06 -9.52 -19.51
C SER A 147 22.68 -9.93 -18.16
N MET A 148 24.01 -9.98 -18.04
CA MET A 148 24.72 -10.25 -16.79
C MET A 148 25.02 -8.99 -15.98
N HIS A 149 24.97 -7.82 -16.61
CA HIS A 149 25.15 -6.53 -15.97
C HIS A 149 23.80 -5.95 -15.53
N LEU A 150 23.60 -5.91 -14.21
CA LEU A 150 22.39 -5.38 -13.60
C LEU A 150 22.74 -4.29 -12.60
N LEU A 151 21.90 -3.27 -12.51
CA LEU A 151 21.88 -2.38 -11.36
C LEU A 151 20.51 -2.43 -10.68
N ILE A 152 20.51 -2.24 -9.37
CA ILE A 152 19.30 -2.04 -8.58
C ILE A 152 19.41 -0.77 -7.77
N GLY A 153 18.26 -0.16 -7.53
CA GLY A 153 18.11 0.99 -6.67
C GLY A 153 16.99 0.76 -5.67
N GLY A 154 17.20 1.24 -4.45
CA GLY A 154 16.21 1.13 -3.40
C GLY A 154 16.34 2.20 -2.34
N VAL A 155 15.33 2.24 -1.48
CA VAL A 155 15.21 3.19 -0.37
C VAL A 155 15.30 2.47 0.97
N GLY A 156 15.72 3.20 2.00
CA GLY A 156 15.72 2.72 3.38
C GLY A 156 14.41 3.02 4.10
N ALA A 157 14.27 2.56 5.35
CA ALA A 157 13.10 2.88 6.17
C ALA A 157 13.00 4.38 6.53
N SER A 158 14.15 5.05 6.65
CA SER A 158 14.27 6.50 6.85
C SER A 158 15.55 6.97 6.16
N GLU A 159 15.53 8.17 5.57
CA GLU A 159 16.68 8.73 4.88
C GLU A 159 17.88 8.89 5.82
N SER A 160 17.64 9.13 7.11
CA SER A 160 18.66 9.32 8.14
C SER A 160 19.02 8.04 8.92
N SER A 161 18.54 6.86 8.51
CA SER A 161 18.76 5.64 9.30
C SER A 161 20.27 5.43 9.60
N PRO A 162 20.66 5.20 10.87
CA PRO A 162 22.04 4.89 11.22
C PRO A 162 22.35 3.39 11.12
N LYS A 163 21.34 2.55 10.88
CA LYS A 163 21.43 1.09 10.89
C LYS A 163 21.71 0.56 9.48
N PRO A 164 22.86 -0.08 9.23
CA PRO A 164 23.21 -0.57 7.89
C PRO A 164 22.18 -1.50 7.25
N GLU A 165 21.46 -2.29 8.05
CA GLU A 165 20.39 -3.18 7.61
C GLU A 165 19.15 -2.45 7.05
N ASP A 166 18.99 -1.16 7.37
CA ASP A 166 17.91 -0.31 6.88
C ASP A 166 18.36 0.58 5.71
N PHE A 167 19.57 0.40 5.20
CA PHE A 167 20.09 1.25 4.14
C PHE A 167 19.45 0.92 2.79
N GLY A 168 19.11 1.98 2.05
CA GLY A 168 18.92 1.93 0.62
C GLY A 168 20.24 2.09 -0.13
N GLY A 169 20.11 2.49 -1.40
CA GLY A 169 21.21 2.88 -2.26
C GLY A 169 21.17 2.17 -3.60
N MET A 170 22.26 2.31 -4.35
CA MET A 170 22.46 1.68 -5.64
C MET A 170 23.44 0.51 -5.50
N PHE A 171 23.15 -0.59 -6.19
CA PHE A 171 23.98 -1.79 -6.18
C PHE A 171 24.14 -2.30 -7.61
N VAL A 172 25.29 -2.90 -7.89
CA VAL A 172 25.63 -3.48 -9.19
C VAL A 172 25.92 -4.97 -9.08
N SER A 173 25.50 -5.71 -10.09
CA SER A 173 25.82 -7.12 -10.32
C SER A 173 26.41 -7.28 -11.72
N ARG A 174 27.42 -8.16 -11.84
CA ARG A 174 28.06 -8.55 -13.11
C ARG A 174 27.89 -10.05 -13.40
N ASP A 175 27.03 -10.73 -12.63
CA ASP A 175 26.82 -12.17 -12.69
C ASP A 175 25.33 -12.53 -12.78
N GLY A 176 24.51 -11.62 -13.32
CA GLY A 176 23.09 -11.89 -13.53
C GLY A 176 22.25 -11.83 -12.24
N GLY A 177 22.74 -11.12 -11.22
CA GLY A 177 22.07 -10.88 -9.94
C GLY A 177 22.38 -11.89 -8.84
N VAL A 178 23.42 -12.72 -9.01
CA VAL A 178 23.86 -13.72 -8.00
C VAL A 178 24.62 -13.04 -6.87
N SER A 179 25.47 -12.07 -7.18
CA SER A 179 26.19 -11.25 -6.21
C SER A 179 26.01 -9.75 -6.50
N TRP A 180 26.11 -8.94 -5.45
CA TRP A 180 25.84 -7.50 -5.49
C TRP A 180 26.93 -6.73 -4.75
N ARG A 181 27.35 -5.61 -5.33
CA ARG A 181 28.23 -4.62 -4.69
C ARG A 181 27.47 -3.32 -4.54
N ARG A 182 27.44 -2.75 -3.33
CA ARG A 182 26.88 -1.41 -3.08
C ARG A 182 27.80 -0.34 -3.64
N GLU A 183 27.23 0.64 -4.33
CA GLU A 183 27.95 1.83 -4.78
C GLU A 183 28.11 2.84 -3.62
N THR A 184 29.31 3.40 -3.45
CA THR A 184 29.64 4.25 -2.29
C THR A 184 30.11 5.65 -2.64
N PHE A 185 30.10 6.04 -3.92
CA PHE A 185 30.52 7.37 -4.35
C PHE A 185 29.60 8.49 -3.84
N ILE A 186 28.31 8.17 -3.62
CA ILE A 186 27.37 9.04 -2.91
C ILE A 186 27.69 9.04 -1.43
N SER A 187 27.50 7.91 -0.75
CA SER A 187 27.72 7.83 0.69
C SER A 187 28.12 6.44 1.11
N ILE A 188 28.91 6.37 2.19
CA ILE A 188 29.05 5.15 2.98
C ILE A 188 27.88 4.97 3.96
N LYS A 189 27.07 6.01 4.18
CA LYS A 189 25.83 5.97 4.99
C LYS A 189 24.61 5.70 4.10
N ASN A 190 23.40 5.83 4.66
CA ASN A 190 22.18 5.69 3.90
C ASN A 190 22.05 6.79 2.84
N TYR A 191 21.63 6.39 1.65
CA TYR A 191 21.20 7.26 0.55
C TYR A 191 20.22 6.45 -0.30
N TRP A 192 19.42 7.12 -1.11
CA TRP A 192 18.35 6.48 -1.88
C TRP A 192 18.62 6.58 -3.38
N CYS A 193 18.22 5.53 -4.11
CA CYS A 193 18.28 5.48 -5.57
C CYS A 193 16.87 5.29 -6.13
N HIS A 194 16.45 6.22 -7.00
CA HIS A 194 15.05 6.33 -7.44
C HIS A 194 14.84 5.85 -8.88
N ALA A 195 15.82 6.05 -9.76
CA ALA A 195 15.76 5.59 -11.15
C ALA A 195 17.16 5.26 -11.66
N ILE A 196 17.23 4.27 -12.56
CA ILE A 196 18.44 3.87 -13.29
C ILE A 196 18.03 3.57 -14.72
N VAL A 197 18.66 4.21 -15.70
CA VAL A 197 18.38 3.99 -17.12
C VAL A 197 19.70 3.82 -17.89
N PHE A 198 19.82 2.66 -18.55
CA PHE A 198 20.89 2.40 -19.50
C PHE A 198 20.58 3.11 -20.82
N HIS A 199 21.62 3.66 -21.44
CA HIS A 199 21.50 4.18 -22.79
C HIS A 199 21.21 3.01 -23.77
N PRO A 200 20.19 3.12 -24.64
CA PRO A 200 19.70 1.96 -25.40
C PRO A 200 20.61 1.50 -26.55
N THR A 201 21.51 2.37 -27.03
CA THR A 201 22.40 2.07 -28.18
C THR A 201 23.90 2.31 -27.95
N LYS A 202 24.29 3.14 -26.97
CA LYS A 202 25.67 3.37 -26.56
C LYS A 202 25.91 2.52 -25.32
N ARG A 203 26.85 1.58 -25.40
CA ARG A 203 27.31 0.81 -24.25
C ARG A 203 27.87 1.74 -23.18
N ASP A 204 27.86 1.26 -21.94
CA ASP A 204 28.55 1.89 -20.80
C ASP A 204 28.00 3.25 -20.33
N VAL A 205 27.01 3.82 -21.04
CA VAL A 205 26.35 5.07 -20.63
C VAL A 205 25.14 4.77 -19.76
N ILE A 206 25.15 5.27 -18.52
CA ILE A 206 24.13 5.00 -17.51
C ILE A 206 23.76 6.31 -16.79
N PHE A 207 22.46 6.58 -16.68
CA PHE A 207 21.96 7.65 -15.81
C PHE A 207 21.33 7.05 -14.55
N ALA A 208 21.51 7.75 -13.43
CA ALA A 208 20.85 7.41 -12.17
C ALA A 208 20.36 8.66 -11.44
N THR A 209 19.30 8.53 -10.63
CA THR A 209 18.84 9.58 -9.72
C THR A 209 18.97 9.15 -8.27
N LEU A 210 19.56 10.03 -7.47
CA LEU A 210 20.02 9.72 -6.13
C LEU A 210 19.63 10.84 -5.16
N THR A 211 19.35 10.49 -3.90
CA THR A 211 19.20 11.47 -2.81
C THR A 211 20.04 11.05 -1.59
N GLU A 212 20.92 11.95 -1.16
CA GLU A 212 21.69 11.93 0.09
C GLU A 212 21.55 13.32 0.70
N GLN A 213 20.83 13.43 1.83
CA GLN A 213 20.60 14.66 2.62
C GLN A 213 21.59 15.81 2.33
N GLY A 214 21.29 16.62 1.31
CA GLY A 214 22.09 17.78 0.90
C GLY A 214 22.66 17.69 -0.52
N ALA A 215 23.97 17.96 -0.66
CA ALA A 215 24.57 18.40 -1.92
C ALA A 215 24.70 17.34 -3.01
N LYS A 216 24.43 16.05 -2.73
CA LYS A 216 24.59 14.96 -3.71
C LYS A 216 23.27 14.45 -4.30
N ASN A 217 22.17 15.13 -4.00
CA ASN A 217 20.88 14.86 -4.63
C ASN A 217 20.89 15.17 -6.14
N GLY A 218 20.03 14.51 -6.91
CA GLY A 218 19.78 14.82 -8.32
C GLY A 218 20.25 13.74 -9.30
N ILE A 219 20.66 14.17 -10.49
CA ILE A 219 20.92 13.29 -11.64
C ILE A 219 22.42 13.06 -11.80
N TRP A 220 22.81 11.80 -11.99
CA TRP A 220 24.18 11.34 -12.14
C TRP A 220 24.35 10.58 -13.46
N LEU A 221 25.55 10.65 -14.04
CA LEU A 221 25.89 10.01 -15.30
C LEU A 221 27.25 9.31 -15.20
N SER A 222 27.27 8.06 -15.66
CA SER A 222 28.48 7.29 -15.95
C SER A 222 28.55 7.05 -17.47
N ASP A 223 29.75 7.11 -18.03
CA ASP A 223 30.06 6.82 -19.44
C ASP A 223 31.12 5.71 -19.59
N ASP A 224 31.35 4.94 -18.52
CA ASP A 224 32.30 3.84 -18.42
C ASP A 224 31.74 2.60 -17.73
N GLY A 225 30.41 2.44 -17.78
CA GLY A 225 29.73 1.23 -17.35
C GLY A 225 29.48 1.18 -15.86
N GLY A 226 29.52 2.33 -15.18
CA GLY A 226 29.25 2.48 -13.76
C GLY A 226 30.50 2.54 -12.87
N GLU A 227 31.70 2.60 -13.45
CA GLU A 227 32.95 2.67 -12.69
C GLU A 227 33.21 4.07 -12.13
N HIS A 228 32.91 5.12 -12.90
CA HIS A 228 32.94 6.50 -12.44
C HIS A 228 31.62 7.24 -12.72
N TRP A 229 31.25 8.11 -11.79
CA TRP A 229 30.00 8.87 -11.84
C TRP A 229 30.26 10.36 -11.66
N ARG A 230 29.55 11.19 -12.43
CA ARG A 230 29.54 12.65 -12.23
C ARG A 230 28.12 13.15 -12.06
N GLN A 231 27.93 14.10 -11.14
CA GLN A 231 26.67 14.79 -10.93
C GLN A 231 26.45 15.79 -12.06
N LEU A 232 25.24 15.81 -12.61
CA LEU A 232 24.83 16.77 -13.63
C LEU A 232 24.27 18.03 -12.95
N SER A 233 24.66 19.20 -13.45
CA SER A 233 24.28 20.49 -12.83
C SER A 233 23.95 21.59 -13.85
N GLN A 234 24.45 21.48 -15.08
CA GLN A 234 24.23 22.51 -16.10
C GLN A 234 22.75 22.63 -16.47
N GLY A 235 22.14 23.75 -16.09
CA GLY A 235 20.72 24.03 -16.35
C GLY A 235 19.75 23.32 -15.39
N LEU A 236 20.24 22.72 -14.31
CA LEU A 236 19.44 22.13 -13.24
C LEU A 236 19.46 23.04 -11.97
N PRO A 237 18.43 22.98 -11.12
CA PRO A 237 18.45 23.61 -9.80
C PRO A 237 19.58 23.08 -8.91
N ALA A 238 19.82 23.77 -7.78
CA ALA A 238 20.80 23.31 -6.80
C ALA A 238 20.40 21.92 -6.25
N PRO A 239 21.37 20.99 -6.04
CA PRO A 239 21.11 19.61 -5.63
C PRO A 239 20.15 19.47 -4.46
N GLU A 240 20.29 20.28 -3.42
CA GLU A 240 19.48 20.22 -2.21
C GLU A 240 17.97 20.39 -2.43
N ASN A 241 17.54 20.88 -3.61
CA ASN A 241 16.13 20.97 -4.00
C ASN A 241 15.56 19.65 -4.54
N PHE A 242 16.40 18.72 -4.99
CA PHE A 242 15.97 17.48 -5.60
C PHE A 242 15.54 16.45 -4.55
N GLY A 243 14.36 15.88 -4.73
CA GLY A 243 13.90 14.67 -4.07
C GLY A 243 13.80 13.49 -5.03
N ARG A 244 12.79 12.63 -4.83
CA ARG A 244 12.49 11.51 -5.73
C ARG A 244 12.38 12.01 -7.18
N THR A 245 13.10 11.37 -8.09
CA THR A 245 13.18 11.80 -9.49
C THR A 245 13.14 10.60 -10.44
N SER A 246 12.19 10.60 -11.36
CA SER A 246 12.13 9.61 -12.45
C SER A 246 12.85 10.09 -13.71
N LEU A 247 13.37 9.16 -14.51
CA LEU A 247 14.11 9.43 -15.76
C LEU A 247 13.52 8.68 -16.95
N ALA A 248 13.61 9.28 -18.14
CA ALA A 248 13.31 8.61 -19.40
C ALA A 248 14.28 9.03 -20.52
N ILE A 249 14.85 8.06 -21.23
CA ILE A 249 15.66 8.27 -22.44
C ILE A 249 14.82 7.97 -23.66
N SER A 250 14.82 8.84 -24.67
CA SER A 250 14.09 8.61 -25.91
C SER A 250 14.70 7.46 -26.73
N PRO A 251 13.96 6.36 -26.99
CA PRO A 251 14.49 5.24 -27.78
C PRO A 251 14.84 5.63 -29.22
N SER A 252 14.08 6.55 -29.81
CA SER A 252 14.28 7.03 -31.19
C SER A 252 15.36 8.11 -31.33
N ASN A 253 15.74 8.77 -30.22
CA ASN A 253 16.81 9.75 -30.19
C ASN A 253 17.42 9.80 -28.78
N PRO A 254 18.38 8.92 -28.47
CA PRO A 254 18.89 8.76 -27.10
C PRO A 254 19.66 9.96 -26.52
N ASP A 255 20.00 10.98 -27.33
CA ASP A 255 20.54 12.23 -26.79
C ASP A 255 19.44 13.06 -26.08
N VAL A 256 18.17 12.73 -26.28
CA VAL A 256 17.04 13.34 -25.57
C VAL A 256 16.72 12.56 -24.30
N VAL A 257 16.91 13.21 -23.16
CA VAL A 257 16.65 12.66 -21.82
C VAL A 257 15.70 13.58 -21.06
N TYR A 258 14.78 13.00 -20.30
CA TYR A 258 13.82 13.71 -19.47
C TYR A 258 13.93 13.32 -18.00
N ALA A 259 13.60 14.25 -17.11
CA ALA A 259 13.50 14.02 -15.68
C ALA A 259 12.23 14.67 -15.10
N PHE A 260 11.60 14.00 -14.13
CA PHE A 260 10.44 14.49 -13.37
C PHE A 260 10.77 14.46 -11.87
N ALA A 261 11.03 15.63 -11.27
CA ALA A 261 11.70 15.71 -9.97
C ALA A 261 10.82 16.34 -8.88
N GLN A 262 10.79 15.72 -7.70
CA GLN A 262 10.21 16.26 -6.47
C GLN A 262 11.03 17.44 -5.94
N ASN A 263 10.36 18.42 -5.33
CA ASN A 263 10.97 19.48 -4.53
C ASN A 263 10.99 19.12 -3.03
N THR A 264 12.18 19.16 -2.42
CA THR A 264 12.41 18.85 -1.00
C THR A 264 12.39 20.06 -0.05
N LEU A 265 12.47 21.30 -0.57
CA LEU A 265 12.71 22.50 0.24
C LEU A 265 11.49 23.43 0.41
N SER A 266 10.32 23.12 -0.14
CA SER A 266 9.16 24.01 -0.03
C SER A 266 8.46 23.95 1.33
N ASP A 267 7.93 25.10 1.76
CA ASP A 267 6.95 25.29 2.85
C ASP A 267 5.65 24.48 2.68
N ARG A 268 5.44 23.99 1.46
CA ARG A 268 4.54 22.88 1.08
C ARG A 268 5.42 21.77 0.54
N SER A 269 6.07 21.00 1.42
CA SER A 269 6.92 19.88 1.02
C SER A 269 6.13 18.96 0.07
N ASP A 270 6.81 18.42 -0.94
CA ASP A 270 6.26 17.43 -1.89
C ASP A 270 5.53 17.95 -3.14
N LEU A 271 5.85 19.18 -3.58
CA LEU A 271 5.48 19.69 -4.90
C LEU A 271 6.48 19.28 -5.99
N LEU A 272 6.11 19.45 -7.26
CA LEU A 272 7.03 19.27 -8.37
C LEU A 272 8.12 20.37 -8.37
N LEU A 273 9.39 19.97 -8.41
CA LEU A 273 10.53 20.86 -8.65
C LEU A 273 10.57 21.31 -10.12
N GLY A 274 10.39 20.37 -11.04
CA GLY A 274 10.28 20.66 -12.47
C GLY A 274 10.25 19.41 -13.34
N VAL A 275 9.89 19.63 -14.60
CA VAL A 275 10.13 18.67 -15.69
C VAL A 275 11.35 19.16 -16.45
N PHE A 276 12.42 18.38 -16.47
CA PHE A 276 13.67 18.76 -17.11
C PHE A 276 13.89 17.97 -18.38
N ARG A 277 14.49 18.61 -19.38
CA ARG A 277 14.86 17.99 -20.66
C ARG A 277 16.28 18.34 -21.04
N SER A 278 17.06 17.33 -21.40
CA SER A 278 18.31 17.46 -22.14
C SER A 278 18.11 17.05 -23.60
N ALA A 279 18.90 17.64 -24.50
CA ALA A 279 18.90 17.33 -25.93
C ALA A 279 20.26 16.83 -26.45
N ASP A 280 21.23 16.70 -25.55
CA ASP A 280 22.66 16.51 -25.83
C ASP A 280 23.26 15.41 -24.94
N GLY A 281 22.46 14.41 -24.56
CA GLY A 281 22.91 13.27 -23.78
C GLY A 281 23.22 13.63 -22.32
N GLY A 282 22.48 14.59 -21.75
CA GLY A 282 22.59 14.99 -20.34
C GLY A 282 23.61 16.10 -20.07
N GLN A 283 24.26 16.67 -21.08
CA GLN A 283 25.29 17.71 -20.88
C GLN A 283 24.68 19.04 -20.42
N ALA A 284 23.55 19.44 -20.98
CA ALA A 284 22.79 20.60 -20.54
C ALA A 284 21.29 20.31 -20.46
N TRP A 285 20.64 20.88 -19.44
CA TRP A 285 19.22 20.69 -19.16
C TRP A 285 18.43 21.99 -19.24
N ARG A 286 17.13 21.86 -19.45
CA ARG A 286 16.17 22.96 -19.38
C ARG A 286 14.90 22.51 -18.68
N GLU A 287 14.39 23.36 -17.78
CA GLU A 287 13.04 23.23 -17.22
C GLU A 287 12.00 23.51 -18.31
N ILE A 288 11.03 22.62 -18.50
CA ILE A 288 10.04 22.64 -19.57
C ILE A 288 8.59 22.50 -19.08
N GLY A 289 8.35 22.38 -17.78
CA GLY A 289 7.03 22.29 -17.19
C GLY A 289 6.38 23.65 -16.96
N GLY A 290 7.16 24.61 -16.46
CA GLY A 290 6.71 25.99 -16.19
C GLY A 290 5.45 26.05 -15.33
N ARG A 291 4.56 27.01 -15.63
CA ARG A 291 3.34 27.28 -14.83
C ARG A 291 2.31 26.14 -14.85
N HIS A 292 2.39 25.21 -15.81
CA HIS A 292 1.44 24.11 -15.97
C HIS A 292 1.39 23.21 -14.72
N PHE A 293 2.55 22.98 -14.09
CA PHE A 293 2.69 22.05 -12.97
C PHE A 293 2.70 22.72 -11.59
N ARG A 294 2.29 23.99 -11.49
CA ARG A 294 2.39 24.76 -10.22
C ARG A 294 1.65 24.12 -9.04
N ALA A 295 0.62 23.32 -9.32
CA ALA A 295 -0.19 22.64 -8.31
C ALA A 295 0.02 21.11 -8.28
N GLU A 296 0.97 20.59 -9.09
CA GLU A 296 1.27 19.16 -9.08
C GLU A 296 2.08 18.84 -7.81
N GLY A 297 1.59 17.88 -7.04
CA GLY A 297 2.13 17.50 -5.74
C GLY A 297 2.06 15.99 -5.52
N GLN A 298 2.36 15.55 -4.30
CA GLN A 298 2.56 14.13 -3.96
C GLN A 298 3.71 13.48 -4.73
N ILE A 299 4.74 14.24 -5.09
CA ILE A 299 5.79 13.80 -6.04
C ILE A 299 6.77 12.80 -5.42
N SER A 300 6.79 12.68 -4.09
CA SER A 300 7.47 11.62 -3.37
C SER A 300 6.75 10.28 -3.55
N TYR A 301 5.42 10.33 -3.68
CA TYR A 301 4.52 9.18 -3.73
C TYR A 301 4.18 8.75 -5.17
N GLY A 302 3.52 9.62 -5.95
CA GLY A 302 3.26 9.45 -7.37
C GLY A 302 4.33 10.16 -8.21
N ASN A 303 5.11 9.42 -8.99
CA ASN A 303 6.22 9.98 -9.77
C ASN A 303 6.59 9.08 -10.93
N THR A 304 6.25 9.48 -12.15
CA THR A 304 6.61 8.71 -13.33
C THR A 304 6.75 9.57 -14.58
N ILE A 305 7.56 9.11 -15.53
CA ILE A 305 7.78 9.75 -16.84
C ILE A 305 8.12 8.70 -17.90
N ALA A 306 7.51 8.81 -19.07
CA ALA A 306 7.80 7.98 -20.24
C ALA A 306 7.80 8.81 -21.52
N VAL A 307 8.63 8.39 -22.49
CA VAL A 307 8.78 9.04 -23.79
C VAL A 307 8.40 8.09 -24.91
N HIS A 308 7.67 8.62 -25.88
CA HIS A 308 7.15 7.82 -26.98
C HIS A 308 8.27 7.20 -27.81
N PRO A 309 8.18 5.89 -28.13
CA PRO A 309 9.29 5.12 -28.68
C PRO A 309 9.78 5.63 -30.04
N LYS A 310 8.90 6.27 -30.82
CA LYS A 310 9.22 6.83 -32.16
C LYS A 310 9.29 8.37 -32.21
N HIS A 311 8.95 9.07 -31.13
CA HIS A 311 8.76 10.51 -31.17
C HIS A 311 9.35 11.17 -29.91
N PRO A 312 10.59 11.70 -29.97
CA PRO A 312 11.31 12.18 -28.79
C PRO A 312 10.64 13.38 -28.10
N ASN A 313 9.69 14.04 -28.76
CA ASN A 313 8.97 15.20 -28.24
C ASN A 313 7.60 14.85 -27.65
N HIS A 314 7.20 13.57 -27.71
CA HIS A 314 5.97 13.06 -27.14
C HIS A 314 6.28 12.39 -25.80
N VAL A 315 5.82 12.99 -24.71
CA VAL A 315 6.14 12.60 -23.33
C VAL A 315 4.88 12.62 -22.48
N LEU A 316 4.72 11.59 -21.64
CA LEU A 316 3.77 11.54 -20.54
C LEU A 316 4.54 11.56 -19.22
N CYS A 317 4.06 12.31 -18.25
CA CYS A 317 4.53 12.26 -16.86
C CYS A 317 3.41 12.63 -15.90
N GLY A 318 3.54 12.27 -14.63
CA GLY A 318 2.55 12.65 -13.63
C GLY A 318 2.89 12.21 -12.22
N GLY A 319 2.19 12.85 -11.27
CA GLY A 319 2.04 12.39 -9.90
C GLY A 319 0.58 12.02 -9.67
N VAL A 320 -0.27 13.01 -9.37
CA VAL A 320 -1.71 12.80 -9.12
C VAL A 320 -2.49 12.66 -10.43
N ASP A 321 -2.16 13.48 -11.45
CA ASP A 321 -2.71 13.34 -12.80
C ASP A 321 -1.56 13.17 -13.81
N LEU A 322 -1.84 12.56 -14.96
CA LEU A 322 -0.94 12.49 -16.10
C LEU A 322 -1.04 13.75 -16.95
N HIS A 323 0.10 14.16 -17.49
CA HIS A 323 0.28 15.33 -18.34
C HIS A 323 1.02 14.93 -19.61
N LEU A 324 0.52 15.41 -20.75
CA LEU A 324 0.99 15.07 -22.09
C LEU A 324 1.57 16.29 -22.78
N THR A 325 2.73 16.12 -23.39
CA THR A 325 3.25 17.02 -24.43
C THR A 325 3.57 16.23 -25.69
N THR A 326 3.43 16.86 -26.86
CA THR A 326 3.83 16.29 -28.18
C THR A 326 4.84 17.17 -28.91
N ASN A 327 5.31 18.25 -28.27
CA ASN A 327 6.21 19.24 -28.84
C ASN A 327 7.42 19.53 -27.92
N GLY A 328 7.78 18.57 -27.07
CA GLY A 328 8.98 18.64 -26.24
C GLY A 328 8.85 19.62 -25.08
N GLY A 329 7.64 19.79 -24.55
CA GLY A 329 7.35 20.64 -23.39
C GLY A 329 7.13 22.11 -23.72
N LYS A 330 6.93 22.48 -25.00
CA LYS A 330 6.50 23.86 -25.32
C LYS A 330 5.07 24.12 -24.83
N THR A 331 4.21 23.11 -24.94
CA THR A 331 2.86 23.13 -24.38
C THR A 331 2.55 21.78 -23.74
N TRP A 332 1.74 21.82 -22.69
CA TRP A 332 1.26 20.65 -21.96
C TRP A 332 -0.27 20.62 -21.95
N THR A 333 -0.82 19.41 -21.79
CA THR A 333 -2.24 19.18 -21.59
C THR A 333 -2.40 18.15 -20.49
N ARG A 334 -3.38 18.34 -19.61
CA ARG A 334 -3.72 17.31 -18.62
C ARG A 334 -4.39 16.14 -19.35
N ALA A 335 -3.72 15.00 -19.37
CA ALA A 335 -4.12 13.81 -20.12
C ALA A 335 -5.15 12.98 -19.35
N THR A 336 -5.07 12.98 -18.03
CA THR A 336 -6.04 12.34 -17.14
C THR A 336 -6.64 13.35 -16.16
N ARG A 337 -7.76 12.97 -15.57
CA ARG A 337 -8.48 13.67 -14.52
C ARG A 337 -9.07 12.65 -13.56
N TRP A 338 -8.44 12.50 -12.40
CA TRP A 338 -8.91 11.57 -11.36
C TRP A 338 -10.29 11.95 -10.79
N ASP A 339 -10.67 13.22 -10.87
CA ASP A 339 -11.94 13.76 -10.38
C ASP A 339 -13.12 13.61 -11.37
N LEU A 340 -12.88 12.98 -12.53
CA LEU A 340 -13.96 12.63 -13.45
C LEU A 340 -14.69 11.36 -13.03
N LYS A 341 -15.88 11.16 -13.60
CA LYS A 341 -16.62 9.92 -13.44
C LYS A 341 -15.79 8.73 -13.95
N ARG A 342 -15.63 7.70 -13.11
CA ARG A 342 -15.00 6.42 -13.48
C ARG A 342 -15.54 5.91 -14.83
N GLY A 343 -14.64 5.51 -15.72
CA GLY A 343 -14.96 5.05 -17.08
C GLY A 343 -15.07 6.15 -18.15
N SER A 344 -14.92 7.43 -17.79
CA SER A 344 -14.75 8.50 -18.78
C SER A 344 -13.44 8.31 -19.54
N ILE A 345 -13.39 8.68 -20.82
CA ILE A 345 -12.19 8.49 -21.67
C ILE A 345 -10.96 9.31 -21.21
N HIS A 346 -11.15 10.29 -20.34
CA HIS A 346 -10.06 11.08 -19.72
C HIS A 346 -9.92 10.78 -18.22
N TYR A 347 -10.62 9.79 -17.71
CA TYR A 347 -10.43 9.31 -16.34
C TYR A 347 -9.31 8.26 -16.34
N ALA A 348 -8.38 8.45 -15.42
CA ALA A 348 -7.54 7.39 -14.85
C ALA A 348 -7.57 7.61 -13.33
N HIS A 349 -7.27 6.59 -12.56
CA HIS A 349 -7.15 6.78 -11.11
C HIS A 349 -5.96 7.70 -10.78
N ALA A 350 -6.02 8.37 -9.63
CA ALA A 350 -4.91 9.18 -9.14
C ALA A 350 -3.69 8.32 -8.77
N ASP A 351 -2.55 9.01 -8.60
CA ASP A 351 -1.30 8.53 -8.03
C ASP A 351 -0.59 7.50 -8.93
N HIS A 352 0.11 8.04 -9.92
CA HIS A 352 0.75 7.30 -10.99
C HIS A 352 2.17 6.86 -10.59
N HIS A 353 2.43 5.54 -10.63
CA HIS A 353 3.68 4.93 -10.17
C HIS A 353 4.61 4.49 -11.31
N HIS A 354 4.08 4.03 -12.45
CA HIS A 354 4.89 3.61 -13.58
C HIS A 354 4.14 3.73 -14.92
N LEU A 355 4.79 4.39 -15.88
CA LEU A 355 4.39 4.43 -17.29
C LEU A 355 5.29 3.54 -18.15
N LEU A 356 4.67 2.72 -19.01
CA LEU A 356 5.36 1.90 -20.00
C LEU A 356 4.80 2.14 -21.41
N MET A 357 5.67 2.49 -22.35
CA MET A 357 5.35 2.64 -23.77
C MET A 357 6.12 1.59 -24.59
N PRO A 358 5.48 0.48 -25.03
CA PRO A 358 6.16 -0.59 -25.74
C PRO A 358 6.71 -0.16 -27.11
N LEU A 359 7.96 -0.53 -27.42
CA LEU A 359 8.56 -0.27 -28.75
C LEU A 359 7.76 -0.92 -29.89
N ALA A 360 7.24 -2.13 -29.65
CA ALA A 360 6.48 -2.91 -30.63
C ALA A 360 5.07 -2.38 -30.89
N ASP A 361 4.50 -1.58 -29.98
CA ASP A 361 3.23 -0.89 -30.17
C ASP A 361 3.30 0.56 -29.67
N PRO A 362 3.81 1.49 -30.51
CA PRO A 362 4.00 2.90 -30.15
C PRO A 362 2.73 3.64 -29.76
N GLY A 363 1.55 3.15 -30.16
CA GLY A 363 0.28 3.75 -29.77
C GLY A 363 -0.08 3.45 -28.32
N ARG A 364 0.46 2.37 -27.76
CA ARG A 364 0.06 1.88 -26.45
C ARG A 364 0.84 2.52 -25.31
N VAL A 365 0.11 2.81 -24.24
CA VAL A 365 0.66 3.23 -22.95
C VAL A 365 -0.02 2.43 -21.85
N TYR A 366 0.78 1.77 -21.02
CA TYR A 366 0.33 1.21 -19.74
C TYR A 366 0.66 2.21 -18.64
N ASP A 367 -0.34 2.56 -17.83
CA ASP A 367 -0.22 3.41 -16.65
C ASP A 367 -0.61 2.59 -15.42
N THR A 368 0.26 2.52 -14.42
CA THR A 368 -0.03 1.87 -13.14
C THR A 368 -0.21 2.91 -12.05
N ASN A 369 -1.27 2.76 -11.27
CA ASN A 369 -1.72 3.75 -10.29
C ASN A 369 -2.44 3.08 -9.10
N ASP A 370 -3.00 3.87 -8.19
CA ASP A 370 -3.67 3.37 -6.97
C ASP A 370 -5.01 2.65 -7.24
N GLY A 371 -5.56 2.79 -8.44
CA GLY A 371 -6.75 2.09 -8.93
C GLY A 371 -6.46 0.88 -9.83
N GLY A 372 -5.18 0.54 -10.00
CA GLY A 372 -4.70 -0.59 -10.78
C GLY A 372 -3.98 -0.19 -12.05
N ILE A 373 -4.53 -0.54 -13.22
CA ILE A 373 -3.90 -0.31 -14.51
C ILE A 373 -4.86 0.33 -15.50
N ASP A 374 -4.47 1.48 -16.03
CA ASP A 374 -5.14 2.18 -17.11
C ASP A 374 -4.32 2.04 -18.40
N VAL A 375 -5.01 1.88 -19.54
CA VAL A 375 -4.36 1.69 -20.83
C VAL A 375 -4.88 2.67 -21.86
N SER A 376 -3.95 3.30 -22.55
CA SER A 376 -4.21 4.12 -23.73
C SER A 376 -3.72 3.41 -24.99
N GLU A 377 -4.50 3.49 -26.07
CA GLU A 377 -4.13 2.93 -27.40
C GLU A 377 -3.79 4.02 -28.42
N ASN A 378 -3.70 5.28 -27.98
CA ASN A 378 -3.46 6.44 -28.84
C ASN A 378 -2.44 7.43 -28.26
N GLY A 379 -1.46 6.91 -27.52
CA GLY A 379 -0.36 7.66 -26.95
C GLY A 379 -0.77 8.54 -25.77
N GLY A 380 -1.67 8.07 -24.92
CA GLY A 380 -2.08 8.77 -23.70
C GLY A 380 -3.14 9.85 -23.89
N ARG A 381 -3.88 9.85 -25.01
CA ARG A 381 -4.96 10.83 -25.24
C ARG A 381 -6.28 10.40 -24.62
N THR A 382 -6.56 9.11 -24.65
CA THR A 382 -7.73 8.49 -24.02
C THR A 382 -7.34 7.23 -23.28
N TRP A 383 -8.06 6.93 -22.20
CA TRP A 383 -7.73 5.90 -21.24
C TRP A 383 -8.90 4.93 -21.03
N SER A 384 -8.54 3.69 -20.71
CA SER A 384 -9.47 2.63 -20.36
C SER A 384 -8.89 1.84 -19.19
N ASN A 385 -9.66 1.71 -18.11
CA ASN A 385 -9.24 0.90 -16.98
C ASN A 385 -9.28 -0.59 -17.34
N ARG A 386 -8.20 -1.31 -17.02
CA ARG A 386 -7.99 -2.73 -17.29
C ARG A 386 -7.65 -3.51 -16.03
N SER A 387 -8.13 -3.04 -14.87
CA SER A 387 -7.90 -3.70 -13.58
C SER A 387 -8.80 -4.92 -13.34
N LYS A 388 -9.85 -5.12 -14.16
CA LYS A 388 -10.83 -6.20 -13.96
C LYS A 388 -10.15 -7.58 -14.00
N GLY A 389 -10.22 -8.31 -12.90
CA GLY A 389 -9.61 -9.63 -12.69
C GLY A 389 -8.53 -9.63 -11.62
N LEU A 390 -7.93 -8.47 -11.34
CA LEU A 390 -6.96 -8.28 -10.25
C LEU A 390 -7.70 -8.31 -8.89
N ALA A 391 -7.20 -9.12 -7.95
CA ALA A 391 -7.68 -9.16 -6.58
C ALA A 391 -6.60 -8.55 -5.65
N VAL A 392 -6.44 -7.23 -5.74
CA VAL A 392 -5.31 -6.48 -5.14
C VAL A 392 -5.73 -5.25 -4.35
N THR A 393 -7.04 -5.08 -4.12
CA THR A 393 -7.56 -3.97 -3.30
C THR A 393 -7.06 -4.09 -1.86
N MET A 394 -6.64 -2.96 -1.29
CA MET A 394 -6.06 -2.88 0.05
C MET A 394 -7.10 -2.37 1.04
N TYR A 395 -7.66 -3.27 1.86
CA TYR A 395 -8.64 -2.96 2.89
C TYR A 395 -7.98 -2.54 4.21
N TYR A 396 -8.53 -1.53 4.87
CA TYR A 396 -8.21 -1.18 6.26
C TYR A 396 -9.00 -2.03 7.26
N ASP A 397 -10.31 -2.17 7.05
CA ASP A 397 -11.16 -3.10 7.79
C ASP A 397 -12.40 -3.50 6.97
N MET A 398 -13.09 -4.56 7.39
CA MET A 398 -14.28 -5.11 6.73
C MET A 398 -15.38 -5.52 7.73
N ASP A 399 -16.63 -5.56 7.26
CA ASP A 399 -17.75 -6.16 8.00
C ASP A 399 -18.67 -6.99 7.10
N VAL A 400 -19.35 -7.97 7.69
CA VAL A 400 -20.28 -8.90 7.03
C VAL A 400 -21.64 -8.83 7.72
N SER A 401 -22.69 -8.58 6.96
CA SER A 401 -24.04 -8.50 7.52
C SER A 401 -24.50 -9.83 8.09
N GLN A 402 -24.91 -9.82 9.37
CA GLN A 402 -25.44 -11.01 10.05
C GLN A 402 -26.81 -11.45 9.51
N SER A 403 -27.62 -10.51 9.01
CA SER A 403 -28.94 -10.82 8.43
C SER A 403 -28.86 -11.41 7.01
N ASN A 404 -27.75 -11.16 6.29
CA ASN A 404 -27.49 -11.73 4.97
C ASN A 404 -25.98 -11.69 4.65
N GLY A 405 -25.28 -12.81 4.83
CA GLY A 405 -23.83 -12.91 4.59
C GLY A 405 -23.36 -12.73 3.14
N ARG A 406 -24.26 -12.45 2.20
CA ARG A 406 -23.90 -11.96 0.85
C ARG A 406 -23.66 -10.45 0.81
N HIS A 407 -24.06 -9.72 1.85
CA HIS A 407 -23.77 -8.31 2.02
C HIS A 407 -22.54 -8.17 2.90
N PHE A 408 -21.46 -7.69 2.31
CA PHE A 408 -20.22 -7.41 3.03
C PHE A 408 -19.46 -6.31 2.30
N GLY A 409 -18.49 -5.73 2.98
CA GLY A 409 -17.63 -4.72 2.40
C GLY A 409 -16.62 -4.21 3.40
N GLY A 410 -15.93 -3.14 3.03
CA GLY A 410 -14.95 -2.52 3.88
C GLY A 410 -14.41 -1.22 3.30
N GLY A 411 -13.68 -0.48 4.13
CA GLY A 411 -12.91 0.67 3.69
C GLY A 411 -11.60 0.25 3.05
N ALA A 412 -11.31 0.79 1.88
CA ALA A 412 -10.09 0.51 1.12
C ALA A 412 -9.30 1.80 0.84
N GLN A 413 -7.98 1.65 0.78
CA GLN A 413 -7.05 2.73 0.42
C GLN A 413 -7.35 3.25 -0.99
N ASP A 414 -7.58 4.56 -1.08
CA ASP A 414 -7.92 5.36 -2.28
C ASP A 414 -9.10 4.87 -3.15
N ASN A 415 -9.65 3.71 -2.84
CA ASN A 415 -10.69 3.02 -3.59
C ASN A 415 -12.04 3.01 -2.86
N GLY A 416 -12.13 3.70 -1.74
CA GLY A 416 -13.38 4.01 -1.05
C GLY A 416 -13.87 2.92 -0.13
N THR A 417 -15.09 3.09 0.38
CA THR A 417 -15.83 2.00 1.03
C THR A 417 -16.51 1.16 -0.05
N LEU A 418 -16.00 -0.05 -0.26
CA LEU A 418 -16.47 -0.98 -1.28
C LEU A 418 -17.40 -2.02 -0.69
N VAL A 419 -18.59 -2.20 -1.29
CA VAL A 419 -19.64 -3.10 -0.79
C VAL A 419 -20.18 -3.97 -1.91
N THR A 420 -20.49 -5.23 -1.58
CA THR A 420 -21.29 -6.14 -2.39
C THR A 420 -22.63 -6.42 -1.71
N THR A 421 -23.66 -6.70 -2.51
CA THR A 421 -24.98 -7.13 -2.01
C THR A 421 -25.38 -8.53 -2.49
N GLU A 422 -24.64 -9.10 -3.44
CA GLU A 422 -24.89 -10.45 -3.95
C GLU A 422 -23.78 -11.44 -3.57
N GLY A 423 -22.70 -10.95 -2.96
CA GLY A 423 -21.55 -11.75 -2.52
C GLY A 423 -20.73 -12.29 -3.68
N ARG A 424 -20.77 -11.61 -4.84
CA ARG A 424 -20.00 -11.97 -6.03
C ARG A 424 -18.66 -11.24 -6.01
N ARG A 425 -17.68 -11.81 -6.71
CA ARG A 425 -16.33 -11.23 -6.75
C ARG A 425 -16.23 -9.95 -7.59
N ASP A 426 -17.20 -9.66 -8.43
CA ASP A 426 -17.14 -8.62 -9.47
C ASP A 426 -18.32 -7.64 -9.44
N ASP A 427 -19.11 -7.65 -8.36
CA ASP A 427 -20.26 -6.77 -8.16
C ASP A 427 -20.04 -5.71 -7.06
N HIS A 428 -18.80 -5.52 -6.61
CA HIS A 428 -18.51 -4.54 -5.56
C HIS A 428 -18.66 -3.13 -6.13
N PHE A 429 -19.28 -2.23 -5.37
CA PHE A 429 -19.46 -0.84 -5.77
C PHE A 429 -19.02 0.10 -4.64
N GLU A 430 -18.60 1.29 -5.04
CA GLU A 430 -18.17 2.36 -4.15
C GLU A 430 -19.39 3.02 -3.48
N MET A 431 -19.44 2.98 -2.15
CA MET A 431 -20.42 3.69 -1.32
C MET A 431 -19.91 5.05 -0.86
N LEU A 432 -18.60 5.14 -0.57
CA LEU A 432 -17.86 6.36 -0.22
C LEU A 432 -16.59 6.38 -1.06
N GLY A 433 -16.19 7.51 -1.62
CA GLY A 433 -14.92 7.65 -2.35
C GLY A 433 -13.72 7.91 -1.42
N GLY A 434 -12.52 8.06 -1.98
CA GLY A 434 -11.23 8.27 -1.29
C GLY A 434 -10.85 7.15 -0.31
N ASP A 435 -10.26 7.42 0.86
CA ASP A 435 -9.88 6.38 1.82
C ASP A 435 -11.05 5.94 2.71
N GLY A 436 -11.65 4.78 2.42
CA GLY A 436 -12.75 4.26 3.22
C GLY A 436 -12.30 3.82 4.62
N GLY A 437 -13.12 4.04 5.66
CA GLY A 437 -12.84 3.58 7.02
C GLY A 437 -13.57 2.31 7.43
N TRP A 438 -13.80 2.17 8.74
CA TRP A 438 -14.59 1.10 9.33
C TRP A 438 -16.05 1.15 8.87
N MET A 439 -16.67 -0.01 8.76
CA MET A 439 -18.12 -0.10 8.55
C MET A 439 -18.75 -1.09 9.52
N VAL A 440 -20.04 -0.89 9.79
CA VAL A 440 -20.82 -1.78 10.65
C VAL A 440 -22.25 -1.91 10.14
N TYR A 441 -22.68 -3.15 9.92
CA TYR A 441 -24.04 -3.50 9.56
C TYR A 441 -24.95 -3.59 10.78
N ASP A 442 -26.22 -3.22 10.59
CA ASP A 442 -27.28 -3.62 11.51
C ASP A 442 -27.40 -5.15 11.52
N PRO A 443 -27.32 -5.81 12.69
CA PRO A 443 -27.44 -7.27 12.79
C PRO A 443 -28.74 -7.83 12.21
N ALA A 444 -29.82 -7.04 12.18
CA ALA A 444 -31.13 -7.45 11.72
C ALA A 444 -31.49 -6.96 10.30
N ASP A 445 -30.74 -6.02 9.73
CA ASP A 445 -31.08 -5.39 8.44
C ASP A 445 -29.83 -5.02 7.62
N ALA A 446 -29.51 -5.85 6.61
CA ALA A 446 -28.38 -5.63 5.71
C ALA A 446 -28.45 -4.34 4.86
N THR A 447 -29.58 -3.63 4.87
CA THR A 447 -29.75 -2.34 4.18
C THR A 447 -29.54 -1.14 5.10
N HIS A 448 -29.34 -1.37 6.39
CA HIS A 448 -29.03 -0.38 7.40
C HIS A 448 -27.58 -0.58 7.88
N LEU A 449 -26.72 0.39 7.60
CA LEU A 449 -25.31 0.32 7.98
C LEU A 449 -24.72 1.72 8.18
N TYR A 450 -23.57 1.76 8.83
CA TYR A 450 -22.75 2.96 8.93
C TYR A 450 -21.38 2.67 8.35
N ALA A 451 -20.79 3.65 7.68
CA ALA A 451 -19.41 3.62 7.25
C ALA A 451 -18.73 4.92 7.67
N SER A 452 -17.52 4.80 8.17
CA SER A 452 -16.68 5.92 8.55
C SER A 452 -15.69 6.28 7.46
N TYR A 453 -15.11 7.45 7.65
CA TYR A 453 -14.15 8.09 6.77
C TYR A 453 -13.14 8.84 7.65
N TYR A 454 -12.13 9.46 7.04
CA TYR A 454 -11.18 10.25 7.82
C TYR A 454 -11.82 11.46 8.52
N ASN A 455 -11.14 11.98 9.54
CA ASN A 455 -11.50 13.19 10.28
C ASN A 455 -12.91 13.15 10.89
N MET A 456 -13.25 12.07 11.59
CA MET A 456 -14.57 11.84 12.23
C MET A 456 -15.77 11.79 11.27
N GLY A 457 -15.54 11.67 9.96
CA GLY A 457 -16.60 11.56 8.96
C GLY A 457 -17.37 10.25 9.11
N ILE A 458 -18.70 10.31 9.21
CA ILE A 458 -19.56 9.12 9.31
C ILE A 458 -20.80 9.30 8.46
N GLN A 459 -21.07 8.32 7.61
CA GLN A 459 -22.27 8.24 6.79
C GLN A 459 -23.10 7.03 7.19
N ARG A 460 -24.42 7.22 7.22
CA ARG A 460 -25.39 6.14 7.45
C ARG A 460 -26.15 5.86 6.17
N TRP A 461 -26.26 4.58 5.82
CA TRP A 461 -27.18 4.11 4.79
C TRP A 461 -28.38 3.42 5.41
N ARG A 462 -29.56 3.69 4.85
CA ARG A 462 -30.78 2.94 5.14
C ARG A 462 -31.60 2.85 3.88
N ASN A 463 -31.94 1.64 3.42
CA ASN A 463 -32.73 1.42 2.20
C ASN A 463 -32.20 2.21 0.99
N GLY A 464 -30.87 2.17 0.78
CA GLY A 464 -30.20 2.84 -0.34
C GLY A 464 -30.05 4.37 -0.23
N ARG A 465 -30.41 4.98 0.90
CA ARG A 465 -30.23 6.44 1.12
C ARG A 465 -29.09 6.71 2.10
N SER A 466 -28.10 7.50 1.68
CA SER A 466 -27.04 8.01 2.54
C SER A 466 -27.46 9.24 3.32
N ARG A 467 -26.85 9.45 4.49
CA ARG A 467 -26.96 10.68 5.28
C ARG A 467 -25.69 10.87 6.11
N ASP A 468 -25.14 12.08 6.08
CA ASP A 468 -24.09 12.49 7.00
C ASP A 468 -24.64 12.53 8.42
N VAL A 469 -24.01 11.74 9.28
CA VAL A 469 -24.32 11.61 10.70
C VAL A 469 -23.05 11.78 11.53
N SER A 470 -22.10 12.58 11.07
CA SER A 470 -20.84 12.81 11.78
C SER A 470 -21.08 13.47 13.16
N PRO A 471 -20.31 13.10 14.20
CA PRO A 471 -20.38 13.78 15.50
C PRO A 471 -19.94 15.25 15.39
N PRO A 472 -20.46 16.14 16.24
CA PRO A 472 -20.09 17.56 16.25
C PRO A 472 -18.77 17.78 17.01
N ALA A 473 -17.71 17.03 16.66
CA ALA A 473 -16.37 17.23 17.21
C ALA A 473 -15.80 18.58 16.77
N SER A 474 -14.89 19.17 17.55
CA SER A 474 -14.16 20.35 17.08
C SER A 474 -13.27 19.95 15.91
N LYS A 475 -12.95 20.89 15.01
CA LYS A 475 -12.06 20.61 13.88
C LYS A 475 -10.73 19.98 14.31
N SER A 476 -10.11 20.51 15.38
CA SER A 476 -8.85 19.96 15.90
C SER A 476 -8.98 18.53 16.44
N GLU A 477 -10.12 18.17 17.01
CA GLU A 477 -10.38 16.82 17.49
C GLU A 477 -10.71 15.86 16.35
N ALA A 478 -11.43 16.34 15.34
CA ALA A 478 -11.70 15.59 14.12
C ALA A 478 -10.42 15.30 13.34
N ASP A 479 -9.62 16.33 13.06
CA ASP A 479 -8.36 16.22 12.29
C ASP A 479 -7.30 15.35 12.98
N ALA A 480 -7.44 15.06 14.28
CA ALA A 480 -6.55 14.16 15.01
C ALA A 480 -6.88 12.67 14.77
N ALA A 481 -8.09 12.35 14.31
CA ALA A 481 -8.51 11.00 13.99
C ALA A 481 -8.39 10.77 12.48
N TRP A 482 -7.23 10.26 12.03
CA TRP A 482 -7.01 9.96 10.62
C TRP A 482 -8.02 8.93 10.12
N MET A 483 -8.11 7.74 10.72
CA MET A 483 -9.14 6.76 10.37
C MET A 483 -10.02 6.46 11.57
N VAL A 484 -11.34 6.44 11.37
CA VAL A 484 -12.30 6.54 12.47
C VAL A 484 -12.94 5.20 12.76
N TYR A 485 -12.76 4.68 13.97
CA TYR A 485 -13.48 3.47 14.38
C TYR A 485 -14.97 3.76 14.57
N ILE A 486 -15.83 2.85 14.09
CA ILE A 486 -17.28 2.87 14.31
C ILE A 486 -17.77 1.48 14.68
N THR A 487 -18.71 1.41 15.63
CA THR A 487 -19.39 0.18 16.02
C THR A 487 -20.84 0.45 16.43
N MET A 488 -21.64 -0.61 16.52
CA MET A 488 -23.04 -0.58 16.85
C MET A 488 -23.32 -1.41 18.10
N ASP A 489 -24.30 -1.00 18.91
CA ASP A 489 -24.81 -1.84 19.99
C ASP A 489 -25.53 -3.05 19.39
N PRO A 490 -25.06 -4.29 19.63
CA PRO A 490 -25.65 -5.49 19.03
C PRO A 490 -27.10 -5.75 19.48
N ASN A 491 -27.54 -5.16 20.60
CA ASN A 491 -28.91 -5.31 21.10
C ASN A 491 -29.81 -4.12 20.74
N ASN A 492 -29.27 -3.05 20.17
CA ASN A 492 -30.05 -1.87 19.78
C ASN A 492 -29.38 -1.09 18.63
N PRO A 493 -29.75 -1.37 17.37
CA PRO A 493 -29.08 -0.79 16.21
C PRO A 493 -29.29 0.71 16.01
N ASN A 494 -30.14 1.36 16.81
CA ASN A 494 -30.21 2.83 16.85
C ASN A 494 -29.11 3.46 17.71
N THR A 495 -28.34 2.66 18.44
CA THR A 495 -27.23 3.07 19.29
C THR A 495 -25.92 2.74 18.61
N VAL A 496 -25.15 3.78 18.29
CA VAL A 496 -23.88 3.68 17.55
C VAL A 496 -22.82 4.45 18.31
N PHE A 497 -21.60 3.94 18.26
CA PHE A 497 -20.43 4.49 18.91
C PHE A 497 -19.32 4.75 17.91
N THR A 498 -18.53 5.78 18.19
CA THR A 498 -17.32 6.13 17.44
C THR A 498 -16.33 6.81 18.38
N GLY A 499 -15.06 6.86 18.01
CA GLY A 499 -14.00 7.41 18.83
C GLY A 499 -13.19 8.52 18.16
N SER A 500 -12.93 9.58 18.93
CA SER A 500 -11.80 10.50 18.74
C SER A 500 -10.77 10.18 19.84
N THR A 501 -10.29 11.17 20.59
CA THR A 501 -9.63 10.98 21.90
C THR A 501 -10.63 10.67 23.04
N ARG A 502 -11.93 10.66 22.71
CA ARG A 502 -13.04 10.30 23.60
C ARG A 502 -14.11 9.52 22.84
N VAL A 503 -14.95 8.79 23.58
CA VAL A 503 -16.07 8.02 23.03
C VAL A 503 -17.26 8.94 22.76
N TRP A 504 -17.80 8.85 21.55
CA TRP A 504 -19.05 9.48 21.14
C TRP A 504 -20.14 8.43 20.98
N ARG A 505 -21.37 8.79 21.36
CA ARG A 505 -22.54 7.93 21.19
C ARG A 505 -23.73 8.69 20.62
N THR A 506 -24.43 8.05 19.70
CA THR A 506 -25.81 8.37 19.33
C THR A 506 -26.75 7.25 19.83
N ARG A 507 -28.02 7.59 20.11
CA ARG A 507 -29.10 6.62 20.43
C ARG A 507 -30.31 6.80 19.51
N ASN A 508 -30.14 7.58 18.45
CA ASN A 508 -31.22 7.99 17.58
C ASN A 508 -30.75 8.02 16.12
N ASP A 509 -30.05 6.96 15.73
CA ASP A 509 -29.76 6.67 14.32
C ASP A 509 -28.89 7.77 13.67
N GLY A 510 -27.90 8.27 14.43
CA GLY A 510 -26.95 9.30 14.02
C GLY A 510 -27.43 10.75 14.13
N LYS A 511 -28.68 11.00 14.56
CA LYS A 511 -29.26 12.37 14.58
C LYS A 511 -28.66 13.28 15.65
N LYS A 512 -28.29 12.72 16.80
CA LYS A 512 -27.68 13.45 17.91
C LYS A 512 -26.59 12.62 18.54
N TRP A 513 -25.39 13.17 18.56
CA TRP A 513 -24.24 12.61 19.25
C TRP A 513 -24.00 13.31 20.58
N ARG A 514 -23.44 12.57 21.53
CA ARG A 514 -22.93 13.11 22.79
C ARG A 514 -21.59 12.45 23.10
N PRO A 515 -20.60 13.19 23.62
CA PRO A 515 -19.47 12.56 24.26
C PRO A 515 -19.99 11.79 25.48
N VAL A 516 -19.56 10.55 25.62
CA VAL A 516 -19.93 9.66 26.73
C VAL A 516 -18.71 9.15 27.47
N SER A 517 -17.54 9.75 27.23
CA SER A 517 -16.35 9.60 28.06
C SER A 517 -15.64 10.94 28.21
N PRO A 518 -14.78 11.11 29.22
CA PRO A 518 -13.73 12.12 29.17
C PRO A 518 -12.74 11.80 28.04
N VAL A 519 -11.77 12.70 27.82
CA VAL A 519 -10.55 12.34 27.09
C VAL A 519 -9.88 11.21 27.89
N LEU A 520 -9.53 10.12 27.21
CA LEU A 520 -8.97 8.93 27.86
C LEU A 520 -7.46 9.12 28.10
N ASP A 521 -6.61 8.71 27.16
CA ASP A 521 -5.14 8.92 27.23
C ASP A 521 -4.61 9.94 26.21
N GLY A 522 -5.50 10.61 25.47
CA GLY A 522 -5.16 11.62 24.50
C GLY A 522 -4.79 11.11 23.11
N SER A 523 -4.66 9.79 22.90
CA SER A 523 -4.53 9.20 21.57
C SER A 523 -5.89 8.87 20.95
N SER A 524 -5.90 8.58 19.65
CA SER A 524 -7.11 8.15 18.96
C SER A 524 -7.57 6.78 19.50
N ILE A 525 -8.88 6.64 19.65
CA ILE A 525 -9.52 5.37 19.95
C ILE A 525 -9.42 4.48 18.71
N SER A 526 -8.79 3.33 18.86
CA SER A 526 -8.57 2.34 17.79
C SER A 526 -9.67 1.27 17.75
N VAL A 527 -10.37 1.04 18.87
CA VAL A 527 -11.43 0.04 18.95
C VAL A 527 -12.42 0.33 20.08
N ILE A 528 -13.69 0.04 19.83
CA ILE A 528 -14.79 0.06 20.80
C ILE A 528 -15.55 -1.25 20.68
N GLU A 529 -15.77 -1.93 21.80
CA GLU A 529 -16.58 -3.14 21.87
C GLU A 529 -17.73 -2.95 22.85
N ILE A 530 -18.94 -3.34 22.41
CA ILE A 530 -20.16 -3.31 23.22
C ILE A 530 -20.54 -4.74 23.52
N ALA A 531 -20.48 -5.15 24.78
CA ALA A 531 -20.66 -6.56 25.13
C ALA A 531 -22.05 -7.06 24.70
N PRO A 532 -22.16 -8.12 23.87
CA PRO A 532 -23.45 -8.63 23.43
C PRO A 532 -24.36 -9.08 24.58
N ALA A 533 -23.80 -9.47 25.73
CA ALA A 533 -24.57 -9.85 26.92
C ALA A 533 -25.18 -8.68 27.71
N ASP A 534 -24.65 -7.45 27.59
CA ASP A 534 -25.17 -6.26 28.29
C ASP A 534 -24.69 -4.97 27.60
N SER A 535 -25.62 -4.24 26.96
CA SER A 535 -25.34 -2.97 26.27
C SER A 535 -24.81 -1.84 27.17
N LYS A 536 -24.75 -2.01 28.50
CA LYS A 536 -24.08 -1.07 29.41
C LYS A 536 -22.57 -1.28 29.49
N ARG A 537 -22.07 -2.40 28.99
CA ARG A 537 -20.65 -2.78 29.07
C ARG A 537 -19.95 -2.35 27.79
N ILE A 538 -19.05 -1.39 27.98
CA ILE A 538 -18.31 -0.75 26.89
C ILE A 538 -16.83 -0.93 27.21
N TYR A 539 -16.09 -1.50 26.26
CA TYR A 539 -14.65 -1.66 26.32
C TYR A 539 -14.01 -0.86 25.21
N VAL A 540 -12.88 -0.21 25.52
CA VAL A 540 -12.22 0.72 24.60
C VAL A 540 -10.72 0.46 24.61
N GLY A 541 -10.15 0.36 23.42
CA GLY A 541 -8.72 0.35 23.19
C GLY A 541 -8.27 1.61 22.44
N THR A 542 -7.02 2.00 22.64
CA THR A 542 -6.43 3.21 22.04
C THR A 542 -5.12 2.90 21.29
N GLU A 543 -4.69 3.84 20.44
CA GLU A 543 -3.41 3.76 19.73
C GLU A 543 -2.20 3.74 20.67
N ASN A 544 -2.27 4.42 21.83
CA ASN A 544 -1.25 4.35 22.87
C ASN A 544 -1.28 3.05 23.68
N GLY A 545 -2.20 2.12 23.39
CA GLY A 545 -2.34 0.85 24.09
C GLY A 545 -3.03 0.93 25.44
N GLY A 546 -3.81 1.98 25.68
CA GLY A 546 -4.67 2.07 26.84
C GLY A 546 -5.91 1.18 26.69
N PHE A 547 -6.31 0.52 27.78
CA PHE A 547 -7.57 -0.20 27.88
C PHE A 547 -8.47 0.46 28.93
N PHE A 548 -9.68 0.83 28.53
CA PHE A 548 -10.65 1.50 29.39
C PHE A 548 -11.99 0.79 29.33
N ARG A 549 -12.77 0.88 30.42
CA ARG A 549 -14.12 0.32 30.44
C ARG A 549 -15.14 1.22 31.11
N SER A 550 -16.37 1.05 30.69
CA SER A 550 -17.56 1.53 31.39
C SER A 550 -18.50 0.37 31.69
N LEU A 551 -19.07 0.36 32.89
CA LEU A 551 -20.01 -0.66 33.36
C LEU A 551 -21.46 -0.15 33.43
N ASP A 552 -21.69 1.13 33.15
CA ASP A 552 -22.96 1.83 33.31
C ASP A 552 -23.40 2.57 32.03
N GLY A 553 -22.89 2.11 30.88
CA GLY A 553 -23.23 2.67 29.58
C GLY A 553 -22.61 4.04 29.32
N GLY A 554 -21.40 4.27 29.82
CA GLY A 554 -20.63 5.50 29.61
C GLY A 554 -20.94 6.63 30.59
N ALA A 555 -21.54 6.35 31.76
CA ALA A 555 -21.70 7.38 32.79
C ALA A 555 -20.43 7.52 33.64
N THR A 556 -19.76 6.41 33.93
CA THR A 556 -18.45 6.38 34.58
C THR A 556 -17.47 5.50 33.79
N TRP A 557 -16.18 5.83 33.94
CA TRP A 557 -15.08 5.17 33.25
C TRP A 557 -14.00 4.77 34.24
N SER A 558 -13.35 3.64 33.99
CA SER A 558 -12.15 3.23 34.72
C SER A 558 -10.97 4.15 34.41
N ALA A 559 -9.94 4.08 35.25
CA ALA A 559 -8.59 4.42 34.82
C ALA A 559 -8.12 3.46 33.71
N ASN A 560 -6.94 3.70 33.13
CA ASN A 560 -6.31 2.74 32.23
C ASN A 560 -6.05 1.42 32.98
N LEU A 561 -6.57 0.31 32.45
CA LEU A 561 -6.43 -1.04 33.00
C LEU A 561 -5.43 -1.91 32.20
N ALA A 562 -4.75 -1.34 31.20
CA ALA A 562 -3.56 -1.94 30.63
C ALA A 562 -2.43 -1.97 31.70
N GLY A 563 -1.49 -2.90 31.55
CA GLY A 563 -0.48 -3.16 32.58
C GLY A 563 0.72 -3.92 32.04
N ALA A 564 1.42 -4.65 32.91
CA ALA A 564 2.59 -5.42 32.49
C ALA A 564 2.20 -6.59 31.56
N THR A 565 1.04 -7.22 31.80
CA THR A 565 0.58 -8.35 30.98
C THR A 565 -0.04 -7.93 29.66
N LEU A 566 -0.94 -6.93 29.66
CA LEU A 566 -1.40 -6.27 28.44
C LEU A 566 -0.55 -5.01 28.24
N PRO A 567 0.58 -5.09 27.53
CA PRO A 567 1.51 -3.98 27.37
C PRO A 567 0.88 -2.83 26.58
N GLY A 568 1.40 -1.61 26.80
CA GLY A 568 0.97 -0.39 26.13
C GLY A 568 1.40 -0.33 24.65
N HIS A 569 0.80 -1.18 23.82
CA HIS A 569 0.86 -1.12 22.36
C HIS A 569 -0.55 -0.97 21.80
N THR A 570 -0.67 -0.39 20.61
CA THR A 570 -1.96 -0.18 19.93
C THR A 570 -2.84 -1.41 20.01
N ILE A 571 -4.01 -1.24 20.64
CA ILE A 571 -5.03 -2.27 20.68
C ILE A 571 -5.75 -2.28 19.34
N THR A 572 -5.66 -3.38 18.60
CA THR A 572 -6.15 -3.47 17.22
C THR A 572 -7.57 -4.02 17.14
N ARG A 573 -7.93 -4.96 18.03
CA ARG A 573 -9.28 -5.51 18.11
C ARG A 573 -9.63 -5.93 19.53
N ILE A 574 -10.90 -5.80 19.86
CA ILE A 574 -11.53 -6.33 21.05
C ILE A 574 -12.73 -7.12 20.54
N ASP A 575 -12.90 -8.34 21.04
CA ASP A 575 -14.10 -9.13 20.74
C ASP A 575 -14.64 -9.79 22.01
N SER A 576 -15.97 -9.92 22.08
CA SER A 576 -16.67 -10.49 23.22
C SER A 576 -17.88 -11.31 22.75
N ALA A 577 -18.32 -12.26 23.59
CA ALA A 577 -19.41 -13.17 23.21
C ALA A 577 -20.39 -13.39 24.35
N ALA A 578 -21.68 -13.21 24.08
CA ALA A 578 -22.73 -13.32 25.11
C ALA A 578 -22.69 -14.65 25.88
N LYS A 579 -22.38 -15.76 25.19
CA LYS A 579 -22.31 -17.11 25.78
C LYS A 579 -21.12 -17.34 26.71
N LEU A 580 -20.10 -16.49 26.66
CA LEU A 580 -18.92 -16.57 27.53
C LEU A 580 -19.04 -15.68 28.77
N GLY A 581 -20.15 -14.94 28.89
CA GLY A 581 -20.40 -14.02 29.98
C GLY A 581 -20.02 -12.58 29.63
N VAL A 582 -20.63 -11.66 30.37
CA VAL A 582 -20.56 -10.22 30.09
C VAL A 582 -19.16 -9.61 30.24
N ASP A 583 -18.32 -10.22 31.07
CA ASP A 583 -16.98 -9.73 31.42
C ASP A 583 -15.86 -10.49 30.69
N PHE A 584 -16.20 -11.40 29.77
CA PHE A 584 -15.23 -12.12 28.94
C PHE A 584 -14.84 -11.29 27.72
N ILE A 585 -13.53 -11.14 27.49
CA ILE A 585 -12.99 -10.29 26.42
C ILE A 585 -11.73 -10.94 25.85
N LEU A 586 -11.60 -10.93 24.52
CA LEU A 586 -10.33 -11.14 23.83
C LEU A 586 -9.83 -9.83 23.24
N VAL A 587 -8.52 -9.63 23.29
CA VAL A 587 -7.85 -8.42 22.81
C VAL A 587 -6.64 -8.79 21.96
N THR A 588 -6.54 -8.20 20.77
CA THR A 588 -5.30 -8.23 19.97
C THR A 588 -4.58 -6.89 20.02
N ILE A 589 -3.26 -6.93 19.94
CA ILE A 589 -2.42 -5.74 19.85
C ILE A 589 -1.43 -5.83 18.67
N GLY A 590 -1.11 -4.69 18.08
CA GLY A 590 -0.16 -4.58 16.98
C GLY A 590 1.27 -4.33 17.49
N ASN A 591 2.11 -5.36 17.55
CA ASN A 591 3.50 -5.22 18.01
C ASN A 591 4.45 -6.29 17.43
N PHE A 592 5.74 -6.16 17.75
CA PHE A 592 6.75 -7.21 17.64
C PHE A 592 7.45 -7.40 19.00
N GLY A 593 7.88 -8.61 19.31
CA GLY A 593 8.69 -8.95 20.47
C GLY A 593 7.92 -9.18 21.78
N HIS A 594 6.59 -9.05 21.76
CA HIS A 594 5.70 -9.32 22.90
C HIS A 594 4.55 -10.22 22.48
N SER A 595 3.81 -10.77 23.44
CA SER A 595 2.55 -11.47 23.18
C SER A 595 1.55 -10.52 22.49
N HIS A 596 0.63 -11.08 21.70
CA HIS A 596 -0.28 -10.38 20.79
C HIS A 596 -1.74 -10.63 21.08
N LEU A 597 -2.10 -11.71 21.78
CA LEU A 597 -3.48 -12.06 22.09
C LEU A 597 -3.66 -12.22 23.60
N PHE A 598 -4.64 -11.51 24.17
CA PHE A 598 -4.92 -11.51 25.60
C PHE A 598 -6.37 -11.83 25.90
N CYS A 599 -6.62 -12.49 27.02
CA CYS A 599 -7.96 -12.75 27.55
C CYS A 599 -8.15 -12.05 28.89
N SER A 600 -9.35 -11.54 29.11
CA SER A 600 -9.84 -11.19 30.44
C SER A 600 -11.17 -11.86 30.72
N ARG A 601 -11.38 -12.28 31.97
CA ARG A 601 -12.62 -12.91 32.46
C ARG A 601 -13.33 -12.07 33.52
N ASP A 602 -12.78 -10.91 33.86
CA ASP A 602 -13.29 -10.00 34.89
C ASP A 602 -13.48 -8.56 34.36
N GLY A 603 -13.60 -8.45 33.03
CA GLY A 603 -13.87 -7.22 32.30
C GLY A 603 -12.63 -6.33 32.14
N GLY A 604 -11.44 -6.90 32.09
CA GLY A 604 -10.17 -6.20 31.90
C GLY A 604 -9.47 -5.77 33.18
N LYS A 605 -9.84 -6.28 34.37
CA LYS A 605 -9.08 -6.00 35.60
C LYS A 605 -7.81 -6.84 35.65
N THR A 606 -7.89 -8.09 35.17
CA THR A 606 -6.77 -8.99 35.02
C THR A 606 -6.69 -9.50 33.58
N TRP A 607 -5.47 -9.80 33.13
CA TRP A 607 -5.17 -10.23 31.77
C TRP A 607 -4.35 -11.51 31.81
N GLU A 608 -4.65 -12.40 30.87
CA GLU A 608 -3.93 -13.65 30.61
C GLU A 608 -3.41 -13.61 29.17
N ASP A 609 -2.16 -14.02 28.96
CA ASP A 609 -1.61 -14.26 27.63
C ASP A 609 -2.25 -15.53 27.04
N MET A 610 -2.86 -15.39 25.87
CA MET A 610 -3.55 -16.46 25.16
C MET A 610 -2.78 -16.99 23.96
N ASP A 611 -1.78 -16.27 23.46
CA ASP A 611 -0.94 -16.83 22.40
C ASP A 611 0.07 -17.83 22.96
N ASN A 612 0.60 -17.59 24.17
CA ASN A 612 1.63 -18.40 24.83
C ASN A 612 2.82 -18.74 23.89
N GLY A 613 3.19 -17.81 23.01
CA GLY A 613 4.25 -17.98 22.00
C GLY A 613 3.90 -18.91 20.82
N GLN A 614 2.67 -19.41 20.72
CA GLN A 614 2.25 -20.28 19.62
C GLN A 614 2.02 -19.47 18.34
N LEU A 615 1.35 -18.33 18.45
CA LEU A 615 1.07 -17.45 17.30
C LEU A 615 2.34 -16.74 16.81
N PRO A 616 2.39 -16.34 15.53
CA PRO A 616 3.52 -15.61 14.94
C PRO A 616 3.85 -14.32 15.68
N ASP A 617 5.13 -14.05 15.93
CA ASP A 617 5.60 -12.74 16.42
C ASP A 617 5.52 -11.64 15.34
N VAL A 618 4.31 -11.19 15.03
CA VAL A 618 3.97 -10.15 14.05
C VAL A 618 2.71 -9.39 14.49
N PRO A 619 2.46 -8.16 13.99
CA PRO A 619 1.24 -7.41 14.31
C PRO A 619 -0.03 -8.22 14.08
N HIS A 620 -0.87 -8.30 15.11
CA HIS A 620 -2.19 -8.92 15.05
C HIS A 620 -3.25 -7.85 14.85
N HIS A 621 -4.18 -8.10 13.92
CA HIS A 621 -5.15 -7.08 13.47
C HIS A 621 -6.59 -7.46 13.75
N ALA A 622 -6.89 -8.75 13.89
CA ALA A 622 -8.24 -9.22 14.08
C ALA A 622 -8.31 -10.41 15.05
N VAL A 623 -9.38 -10.43 15.84
CA VAL A 623 -9.86 -11.60 16.58
C VAL A 623 -11.37 -11.69 16.45
N VAL A 624 -11.89 -12.89 16.24
CA VAL A 624 -13.34 -13.17 16.20
C VAL A 624 -13.64 -14.49 16.92
N ILE A 625 -14.58 -14.44 17.85
CA ILE A 625 -15.17 -15.57 18.55
C ILE A 625 -16.42 -16.00 17.78
N ARG A 626 -16.49 -17.28 17.40
CA ARG A 626 -17.67 -17.76 16.67
C ARG A 626 -18.91 -17.71 17.57
N PRO A 627 -19.99 -16.99 17.22
CA PRO A 627 -21.14 -16.82 18.15
C PRO A 627 -21.90 -18.12 18.45
N ASP A 628 -21.97 -19.03 17.49
CA ASP A 628 -22.63 -20.34 17.61
C ASP A 628 -21.75 -21.38 18.33
N GLU A 629 -20.43 -21.30 18.16
CA GLU A 629 -19.43 -22.17 18.80
C GLU A 629 -18.32 -21.33 19.47
N PRO A 630 -18.55 -20.79 20.69
CA PRO A 630 -17.64 -19.83 21.33
C PRO A 630 -16.25 -20.36 21.70
N LYS A 631 -16.02 -21.67 21.54
CA LYS A 631 -14.69 -22.27 21.64
C LYS A 631 -13.85 -22.08 20.38
N THR A 632 -14.51 -21.78 19.26
CA THR A 632 -13.83 -21.48 18.01
C THR A 632 -13.47 -20.01 17.95
N VAL A 633 -12.18 -19.71 17.88
CA VAL A 633 -11.63 -18.36 17.80
C VAL A 633 -10.74 -18.27 16.56
N TYR A 634 -10.93 -17.22 15.76
CA TYR A 634 -10.06 -16.90 14.64
C TYR A 634 -9.21 -15.68 14.99
N VAL A 635 -7.95 -15.71 14.56
CA VAL A 635 -7.02 -14.60 14.69
C VAL A 635 -6.39 -14.31 13.34
N GLY A 636 -6.41 -13.04 12.93
CA GLY A 636 -5.77 -12.54 11.71
C GLY A 636 -4.58 -11.66 12.02
N ASN A 637 -3.45 -11.93 11.37
CA ASN A 637 -2.21 -11.16 11.52
C ASN A 637 -1.43 -11.13 10.19
N ASP A 638 -0.30 -10.43 10.14
CA ASP A 638 0.50 -10.31 8.91
C ASP A 638 1.00 -11.67 8.36
N ALA A 639 1.09 -12.70 9.21
CA ALA A 639 1.55 -14.03 8.81
C ALA A 639 0.44 -14.90 8.21
N GLY A 640 -0.83 -14.64 8.55
CA GLY A 640 -1.98 -15.35 8.02
C GLY A 640 -3.19 -15.34 8.95
N VAL A 641 -4.04 -16.35 8.80
CA VAL A 641 -5.21 -16.57 9.66
C VAL A 641 -5.03 -17.89 10.40
N PHE A 642 -5.21 -17.84 11.72
CA PHE A 642 -5.07 -18.96 12.63
C PHE A 642 -6.40 -19.25 13.30
N VAL A 643 -6.64 -20.51 13.63
CA VAL A 643 -7.88 -20.93 14.31
C VAL A 643 -7.59 -21.80 15.52
N SER A 644 -8.32 -21.54 16.59
CA SER A 644 -8.41 -22.41 17.76
C SER A 644 -9.83 -22.97 17.86
N HIS A 645 -9.98 -24.22 18.30
CA HIS A 645 -11.28 -24.85 18.59
C HIS A 645 -11.48 -25.16 20.10
N ASP A 646 -10.55 -24.71 20.94
CA ASP A 646 -10.51 -24.96 22.37
C ASP A 646 -10.31 -23.68 23.18
N SER A 647 -10.88 -22.56 22.68
CA SER A 647 -10.81 -21.24 23.32
C SER A 647 -9.40 -20.70 23.47
N GLY A 648 -8.54 -20.89 22.47
CA GLY A 648 -7.18 -20.33 22.41
C GLY A 648 -6.10 -21.15 23.11
N ILE A 649 -6.39 -22.39 23.53
CA ILE A 649 -5.38 -23.27 24.16
C ILE A 649 -4.41 -23.79 23.09
N THR A 650 -4.94 -24.22 21.94
CA THR A 650 -4.15 -24.67 20.79
C THR A 650 -4.56 -23.97 19.50
N TRP A 651 -3.60 -23.78 18.60
CA TRP A 651 -3.77 -23.08 17.32
C TRP A 651 -3.41 -23.97 16.12
N MET A 652 -4.00 -23.65 14.96
CA MET A 652 -3.80 -24.30 13.66
C MET A 652 -3.68 -23.28 12.53
#